data_AF-A0A9D3PSR6-F1
#
_entry.id   AF-A0A9D3PSR6-F1
#
_cell.length_a   1.000
_cell.length_b   1.000
_cell.length_c   1.000
_cell.angle_alpha   90.00
_cell.angle_beta   90.00
_cell.angle_gamma   90.00
#
_symmetry.space_group_name_H-M   'P 1'
#
loop_
_entity.id
_entity.type
_entity.pdbx_description
1 polymer ?
#
loop_
_entity_poly.entity_id
_entity_poly.type
_entity_poly.pdbx_seq_one_letter_code
_entity_poly.pdbx_strand_id
1 'polypeptide(L)'
;MNDSGKIPVDFATAQLLSECGEVLIRVVRSKFGCRTVLRNIGIAGRPESDRKVAMTQEKRYSIKLSGLEISVWKDDLTTHQVDAVVNAANEDLHHGAGLAGALVRVGGKDIQRWSDEIIKNHGKMDNVTLHIKQGNIELEKVDVIVNTVSPGLRLSEGAISKAILKKAGHRIQSEINRHYGTEFGDVIETQGYDLDCSYVYHTVCAPKTVVNSAKILLSVLSKCLDKAARSKHTSISFPAIGTGNLDFSKQEVAKIMMRAVSDFAEKYQGKKMDVSFVLYPSEANTLKAFEKEMHSLEDATISSPNKGSYENNGATNEAVACIELYSNSTENRREATRWIYSILLLMRESYTITNNHIQHFGLREHEELLSLQTMWKVSIGEFLRDGSAGVIITGPREGVKGAVLAVEALCCQAQEEFARAEENAMLHTLVRWRCVDIPELEEPENSGALERAYLAGSNTETLKLNGSEIEVNLKKLEAKILSGMSYRIERSVFKDYSLKFQRTVINPQSTDQKDRLHSFSGLNIIKIEKVQNPLLEYHFKLKQKQVSDRPKCLYQRVPAQFCDLVCRVGFQRFYSPPQDQKYGAGIYFSHSVDTARKQAEHLCQEEEYIYIFEAQVLTGKATVGSPDLIVPPALGRDPFSLYDSVKGDTDTRVIFNSHQALPIYLITCK
;
A
#
# COMPACT_ATOMS: atom_id res chain seq x y z
N MET A 1 -0.22 -33.10 11.85
CA MET A 1 -1.01 -31.85 11.75
C MET A 1 -2.36 -32.20 11.15
N ASN A 2 -3.45 -31.63 11.67
CA ASN A 2 -4.79 -31.85 11.11
C ASN A 2 -4.84 -31.39 9.64
N ASP A 3 -5.30 -32.26 8.74
CA ASP A 3 -5.35 -31.99 7.29
C ASP A 3 -6.42 -30.96 6.89
N SER A 4 -7.20 -30.50 7.87
CA SER A 4 -8.35 -29.59 7.71
C SER A 4 -7.97 -28.15 7.36
N GLY A 5 -6.68 -27.78 7.39
CA GLY A 5 -6.25 -26.40 7.15
C GLY A 5 -6.71 -25.39 8.20
N LYS A 6 -7.27 -25.87 9.32
CA LYS A 6 -7.79 -25.08 10.43
C LYS A 6 -6.76 -25.07 11.56
N ILE A 7 -6.28 -23.87 11.90
CA ILE A 7 -5.23 -23.65 12.89
C ILE A 7 -5.87 -22.89 14.06
N PRO A 8 -6.11 -23.55 15.21
CA PRO A 8 -6.57 -22.84 16.40
C PRO A 8 -5.46 -21.90 16.89
N VAL A 9 -5.84 -20.70 17.33
CA VAL A 9 -4.91 -19.72 17.88
C VAL A 9 -5.31 -19.38 19.31
N ASP A 10 -4.31 -19.10 20.15
CA ASP A 10 -4.52 -18.64 21.52
C ASP A 10 -5.00 -17.19 21.55
N PHE A 11 -5.36 -16.70 22.75
CA PHE A 11 -5.88 -15.35 22.92
C PHE A 11 -4.86 -14.26 22.53
N ALA A 12 -3.59 -14.42 22.92
CA ALA A 12 -2.55 -13.44 22.62
C ALA A 12 -2.32 -13.31 21.11
N THR A 13 -2.22 -14.45 20.41
CA THR A 13 -2.09 -14.49 18.96
C THR A 13 -3.35 -13.99 18.26
N ALA A 14 -4.54 -14.27 18.78
CA ALA A 14 -5.78 -13.70 18.25
C ALA A 14 -5.84 -12.17 18.41
N GLN A 15 -5.32 -11.62 19.51
CA GLN A 15 -5.23 -10.17 19.70
C GLN A 15 -4.23 -9.54 18.72
N LEU A 16 -3.04 -10.12 18.57
CA LEU A 16 -2.07 -9.69 17.56
C LEU A 16 -2.68 -9.71 16.15
N LEU A 17 -3.37 -10.80 15.78
CA LEU A 17 -4.01 -10.94 14.47
C LEU A 17 -5.21 -10.00 14.27
N SER A 18 -5.75 -9.40 15.33
CA SER A 18 -6.74 -8.33 15.18
C SER A 18 -6.12 -7.03 14.68
N GLU A 19 -4.84 -6.81 14.93
CA GLU A 19 -4.08 -5.62 14.52
C GLU A 19 -3.38 -5.85 13.16
N CYS A 20 -2.79 -7.05 12.95
CA CYS A 20 -1.98 -7.34 11.76
C CYS A 20 -2.54 -8.46 10.85
N GLY A 21 -3.82 -8.82 11.00
CA GLY A 21 -4.44 -9.95 10.29
C GLY A 21 -4.40 -9.81 8.76
N GLU A 22 -4.61 -8.61 8.23
CA GLU A 22 -4.53 -8.34 6.78
C GLU A 22 -3.11 -8.56 6.23
N VAL A 23 -2.09 -8.23 7.02
CA VAL A 23 -0.69 -8.49 6.67
C VAL A 23 -0.45 -9.99 6.54
N LEU A 24 -0.93 -10.78 7.51
CA LEU A 24 -0.85 -12.24 7.45
C LEU A 24 -1.55 -12.79 6.20
N ILE A 25 -2.79 -12.34 5.91
CA ILE A 25 -3.55 -12.80 4.74
C ILE A 25 -2.77 -12.53 3.45
N ARG A 26 -2.21 -11.31 3.32
CA ARG A 26 -1.40 -10.92 2.15
C ARG A 26 -0.15 -11.78 2.01
N VAL A 27 0.62 -11.97 3.09
CA VAL A 27 1.87 -12.75 3.06
C VAL A 27 1.60 -14.20 2.73
N VAL A 28 0.60 -14.83 3.35
CA VAL A 28 0.26 -16.24 3.09
C VAL A 28 -0.21 -16.44 1.64
N ARG A 29 -0.98 -15.50 1.10
CA ARG A 29 -1.37 -15.51 -0.31
C ARG A 29 -0.16 -15.38 -1.23
N SER A 30 0.76 -14.47 -0.92
CA SER A 30 1.94 -14.21 -1.75
C SER A 30 2.93 -15.38 -1.73
N LYS A 31 3.31 -15.88 -0.55
CA LYS A 31 4.34 -16.92 -0.40
C LYS A 31 3.86 -18.32 -0.83
N PHE A 32 2.59 -18.64 -0.57
CA PHE A 32 2.08 -20.02 -0.72
C PHE A 32 0.88 -20.14 -1.66
N GLY A 33 0.35 -19.03 -2.20
CA GLY A 33 -0.85 -19.05 -3.03
C GLY A 33 -2.12 -19.49 -2.29
N CYS A 34 -2.14 -19.45 -0.96
CA CYS A 34 -3.27 -19.88 -0.16
C CYS A 34 -4.23 -18.71 0.14
N ARG A 35 -5.54 -18.96 0.09
CA ARG A 35 -6.54 -18.03 0.63
C ARG A 35 -6.67 -18.26 2.13
N THR A 36 -6.59 -17.19 2.91
CA THR A 36 -6.66 -17.22 4.37
C THR A 36 -7.96 -16.57 4.85
N VAL A 37 -8.62 -17.19 5.82
CA VAL A 37 -9.80 -16.64 6.51
C VAL A 37 -9.55 -16.67 8.01
N LEU A 38 -9.74 -15.52 8.66
CA LEU A 38 -9.62 -15.36 10.10
C LEU A 38 -11.01 -15.46 10.74
N ARG A 39 -11.25 -16.47 11.59
CA ARG A 39 -12.54 -16.67 12.28
C ARG A 39 -12.42 -16.43 13.78
N ASN A 40 -13.43 -15.76 14.33
CA ASN A 40 -13.54 -15.41 15.75
C ASN A 40 -12.32 -14.65 16.32
N ILE A 41 -11.52 -14.04 15.44
CA ILE A 41 -10.44 -13.11 15.78
C ILE A 41 -11.11 -11.83 16.29
N GLY A 42 -10.98 -11.61 17.61
CA GLY A 42 -11.70 -10.57 18.38
C GLY A 42 -12.84 -11.06 19.28
N ILE A 43 -13.15 -12.37 19.32
CA ILE A 43 -14.16 -12.99 20.22
C ILE A 43 -13.58 -14.17 21.04
N ALA A 44 -12.29 -14.51 20.86
CA ALA A 44 -11.64 -15.59 21.62
C ALA A 44 -11.88 -15.45 23.13
N GLY A 45 -12.54 -16.46 23.72
CA GLY A 45 -13.10 -16.46 25.06
C GLY A 45 -12.12 -16.02 26.15
N ARG A 46 -12.62 -15.19 27.06
CA ARG A 46 -11.98 -14.88 28.35
C ARG A 46 -11.81 -16.19 29.14
N PRO A 47 -10.61 -16.55 29.60
CA PRO A 47 -10.48 -17.53 30.67
C PRO A 47 -11.13 -16.99 31.94
N GLU A 48 -12.00 -17.77 32.58
CA GLU A 48 -12.62 -17.46 33.88
C GLU A 48 -11.60 -17.26 35.03
N SER A 49 -10.32 -17.56 34.82
CA SER A 49 -9.28 -17.46 35.84
C SER A 49 -8.56 -16.10 35.91
N ASP A 50 -8.66 -15.23 34.90
CA ASP A 50 -8.00 -13.91 34.91
C ASP A 50 -8.99 -12.78 35.18
N ARG A 51 -9.58 -12.80 36.38
CA ARG A 51 -10.09 -11.58 37.01
C ARG A 51 -8.90 -10.65 37.28
N LYS A 52 -8.64 -9.68 36.38
CA LYS A 52 -7.92 -8.46 36.75
C LYS A 52 -8.73 -7.74 37.82
N VAL A 53 -8.05 -7.42 38.93
CA VAL A 53 -8.50 -6.49 39.97
C VAL A 53 -9.08 -5.24 39.29
N ALA A 54 -10.35 -4.94 39.54
CA ALA A 54 -10.98 -3.72 39.09
C ALA A 54 -10.22 -2.51 39.69
N MET A 55 -9.74 -1.59 38.84
CA MET A 55 -9.32 -0.28 39.33
C MET A 55 -10.55 0.42 39.92
N THR A 56 -10.46 0.84 41.18
CA THR A 56 -11.53 1.59 41.86
C THR A 56 -11.51 3.05 41.42
N GLN A 57 -12.66 3.56 40.98
CA GLN A 57 -12.93 4.96 40.67
C GLN A 57 -12.58 5.89 41.85
N GLU A 58 -11.67 6.84 41.65
CA GLU A 58 -11.24 7.78 42.69
C GLU A 58 -11.29 9.24 42.20
N LYS A 59 -12.24 10.04 42.72
CA LYS A 59 -12.28 11.51 42.51
C LYS A 59 -11.22 12.16 43.37
N ARG A 60 -10.20 12.75 42.76
CA ARG A 60 -9.05 13.36 43.47
C ARG A 60 -9.29 14.81 43.85
N TYR A 61 -9.89 15.59 42.95
CA TYR A 61 -10.12 17.02 43.15
C TYR A 61 -11.43 17.46 42.48
N SER A 62 -12.10 18.49 43.02
CA SER A 62 -13.26 19.13 42.39
C SER A 62 -13.35 20.61 42.77
N ILE A 63 -13.77 21.47 41.82
CA ILE A 63 -14.04 22.89 42.02
C ILE A 63 -15.35 23.28 41.33
N LYS A 64 -16.15 24.15 41.97
CA LYS A 64 -17.37 24.74 41.39
C LYS A 64 -17.13 26.19 40.99
N LEU A 65 -17.39 26.49 39.72
CA LEU A 65 -17.26 27.82 39.13
C LEU A 65 -18.59 28.19 38.47
N SER A 66 -19.33 29.14 39.07
CA SER A 66 -20.55 29.73 38.49
C SER A 66 -21.57 28.72 37.94
N GLY A 67 -21.80 27.62 38.67
CA GLY A 67 -22.76 26.57 38.29
C GLY A 67 -22.15 25.39 37.51
N LEU A 68 -20.88 25.47 37.11
CA LEU A 68 -20.13 24.36 36.49
C LEU A 68 -19.21 23.70 37.52
N GLU A 69 -19.30 22.38 37.66
CA GLU A 69 -18.35 21.60 38.48
C GLU A 69 -17.29 20.96 37.57
N ILE A 70 -16.02 21.21 37.86
CA ILE A 70 -14.87 20.59 37.18
C ILE A 70 -14.20 19.66 38.19
N SER A 71 -13.94 18.42 37.79
CA SER A 71 -13.30 17.44 38.67
C SER A 71 -12.24 16.60 37.98
N VAL A 72 -11.25 16.15 38.76
CA VAL A 72 -10.12 15.34 38.30
C VAL A 72 -10.21 13.96 38.95
N TRP A 73 -10.11 12.92 38.13
CA TRP A 73 -10.29 11.53 38.54
C TRP A 73 -9.07 10.67 38.20
N LYS A 74 -8.79 9.68 39.04
CA LYS A 74 -7.97 8.53 38.68
C LYS A 74 -8.93 7.39 38.36
N ASP A 75 -9.09 7.09 37.07
CA ASP A 75 -10.12 6.17 36.60
C ASP A 75 -9.76 5.54 35.24
N ASP A 76 -10.53 4.52 34.85
CA ASP A 76 -10.62 3.97 33.51
C ASP A 76 -11.75 4.66 32.73
N LEU A 77 -11.39 5.40 31.69
CA LEU A 77 -12.35 6.15 30.88
C LEU A 77 -13.37 5.26 30.17
N THR A 78 -13.09 3.95 30.00
CA THR A 78 -14.01 3.01 29.35
C THR A 78 -15.22 2.64 30.21
N THR A 79 -15.16 2.91 31.52
CA THR A 79 -16.24 2.63 32.48
C THR A 79 -16.65 3.86 33.29
N HIS A 80 -16.05 5.03 33.02
CA HIS A 80 -16.40 6.29 33.65
C HIS A 80 -17.81 6.73 33.27
N GLN A 81 -18.67 6.99 34.24
CA GLN A 81 -20.06 7.38 33.98
C GLN A 81 -20.18 8.87 33.66
N VAL A 82 -20.30 9.17 32.37
CA VAL A 82 -20.52 10.51 31.81
C VAL A 82 -21.36 10.39 30.54
N ASP A 83 -21.99 11.48 30.11
CA ASP A 83 -22.79 11.49 28.87
C ASP A 83 -21.93 11.26 27.62
N ALA A 84 -20.67 11.68 27.65
CA ALA A 84 -19.70 11.48 26.56
C ALA A 84 -18.26 11.41 27.08
N VAL A 85 -17.43 10.63 26.41
CA VAL A 85 -15.98 10.53 26.64
C VAL A 85 -15.22 11.03 25.41
N VAL A 86 -14.10 11.70 25.62
CA VAL A 86 -13.28 12.24 24.53
C VAL A 86 -12.14 11.27 24.21
N ASN A 87 -12.07 10.83 22.95
CA ASN A 87 -11.05 9.91 22.47
C ASN A 87 -9.83 10.66 21.91
N ALA A 88 -8.62 10.14 22.15
CA ALA A 88 -7.38 10.64 21.55
C ALA A 88 -7.01 9.79 20.32
N ALA A 89 -7.68 10.07 19.19
CA ALA A 89 -7.51 9.35 17.93
C ALA A 89 -6.40 9.95 17.04
N ASN A 90 -5.94 9.18 16.05
CA ASN A 90 -5.01 9.64 15.02
C ASN A 90 -5.75 10.11 13.76
N GLU A 91 -4.98 10.56 12.78
CA GLU A 91 -5.49 11.07 11.51
C GLU A 91 -6.21 10.02 10.67
N ASP A 92 -5.91 8.74 10.80
CA ASP A 92 -6.64 7.72 10.05
C ASP A 92 -7.92 7.26 10.78
N LEU A 93 -8.30 7.97 11.87
CA LEU A 93 -9.25 7.53 12.91
C LEU A 93 -9.11 6.03 13.21
N HIS A 94 -7.87 5.55 13.16
CA HIS A 94 -7.55 4.16 13.31
C HIS A 94 -7.21 3.91 14.76
N HIS A 95 -8.22 3.46 15.51
CA HIS A 95 -8.15 3.29 16.96
C HIS A 95 -7.49 1.96 17.33
N GLY A 96 -6.29 1.73 16.83
CA GLY A 96 -5.54 0.49 17.01
C GLY A 96 -4.86 0.35 18.38
N ALA A 97 -4.60 1.45 19.08
CA ALA A 97 -3.77 1.43 20.29
C ALA A 97 -4.17 2.50 21.33
N GLY A 98 -3.54 2.44 22.51
CA GLY A 98 -3.73 3.42 23.59
C GLY A 98 -5.16 3.47 24.13
N LEU A 99 -5.59 4.67 24.51
CA LEU A 99 -6.95 4.95 25.00
C LEU A 99 -8.01 4.73 23.90
N ALA A 100 -7.70 5.12 22.65
CA ALA A 100 -8.59 4.92 21.50
C ALA A 100 -8.92 3.45 21.26
N GLY A 101 -7.89 2.60 21.26
CA GLY A 101 -8.10 1.16 21.19
C GLY A 101 -8.86 0.61 22.40
N ALA A 102 -8.67 1.18 23.61
CA ALA A 102 -9.42 0.76 24.78
C ALA A 102 -10.93 1.07 24.65
N LEU A 103 -11.25 2.26 24.14
CA LEU A 103 -12.63 2.68 23.89
C LEU A 103 -13.31 1.84 22.80
N VAL A 104 -12.64 1.55 21.69
CA VAL A 104 -13.20 0.65 20.65
C VAL A 104 -13.37 -0.78 21.16
N ARG A 105 -12.44 -1.28 21.98
CA ARG A 105 -12.56 -2.62 22.57
C ARG A 105 -13.78 -2.76 23.48
N VAL A 106 -14.13 -1.72 24.24
CA VAL A 106 -15.27 -1.75 25.17
C VAL A 106 -16.57 -1.33 24.47
N GLY A 107 -16.55 -0.25 23.69
CA GLY A 107 -17.71 0.30 23.01
C GLY A 107 -18.10 -0.41 21.69
N GLY A 108 -17.26 -1.33 21.21
CA GLY A 108 -17.56 -2.20 20.08
C GLY A 108 -16.98 -1.72 18.74
N LYS A 109 -16.91 -2.66 17.79
CA LYS A 109 -16.34 -2.43 16.45
C LYS A 109 -17.10 -1.37 15.66
N ASP A 110 -18.32 -1.04 16.05
CA ASP A 110 -19.10 0.01 15.40
C ASP A 110 -18.45 1.39 15.55
N ILE A 111 -17.66 1.63 16.61
CA ILE A 111 -16.85 2.85 16.73
C ILE A 111 -15.76 2.91 15.64
N GLN A 112 -15.06 1.80 15.39
CA GLN A 112 -14.06 1.73 14.31
C GLN A 112 -14.73 1.73 12.94
N ARG A 113 -15.86 1.04 12.75
CA ARG A 113 -16.60 1.07 11.48
C ARG A 113 -17.12 2.45 11.16
N TRP A 114 -17.69 3.17 12.12
CA TRP A 114 -18.10 4.57 11.92
C TRP A 114 -16.89 5.46 11.63
N SER A 115 -15.75 5.20 12.27
CA SER A 115 -14.52 5.92 11.99
C SER A 115 -13.95 5.63 10.60
N ASP A 116 -13.96 4.37 10.17
CA ASP A 116 -13.53 3.92 8.84
C ASP A 116 -14.49 4.43 7.76
N GLU A 117 -15.80 4.49 8.04
CA GLU A 117 -16.80 5.11 7.17
C GLU A 117 -16.55 6.62 7.06
N ILE A 118 -16.26 7.31 8.18
CA ILE A 118 -15.88 8.72 8.15
C ILE A 118 -14.64 8.93 7.26
N ILE A 119 -13.59 8.11 7.40
CA ILE A 119 -12.36 8.22 6.60
C ILE A 119 -12.55 7.82 5.14
N LYS A 120 -13.37 6.81 4.88
CA LYS A 120 -13.70 6.39 3.52
C LYS A 120 -14.55 7.44 2.79
N ASN A 121 -15.42 8.12 3.51
CA ASN A 121 -16.34 9.10 2.96
C ASN A 121 -15.73 10.50 2.87
N HIS A 122 -14.72 10.81 3.69
CA HIS A 122 -14.09 12.13 3.76
C HIS A 122 -12.58 12.17 3.46
N GLY A 123 -11.93 11.02 3.23
CA GLY A 123 -10.47 10.90 3.07
C GLY A 123 -9.75 10.49 4.37
N LYS A 124 -8.43 10.21 4.32
CA LYS A 124 -7.57 10.21 5.53
C LYS A 124 -7.87 11.51 6.30
N MET A 125 -7.63 11.64 7.61
CA MET A 125 -7.61 12.98 8.22
C MET A 125 -6.33 13.71 7.81
N ASP A 126 -6.24 13.96 6.51
CA ASP A 126 -6.27 15.27 5.93
C ASP A 126 -5.38 16.26 6.66
N ASN A 127 -4.31 16.60 5.94
CA ASN A 127 -3.66 17.89 6.07
C ASN A 127 -4.66 19.07 5.88
N VAL A 128 -5.96 18.84 5.67
CA VAL A 128 -7.03 19.84 5.60
C VAL A 128 -8.19 19.48 6.53
N THR A 129 -8.27 20.05 7.73
CA THR A 129 -9.42 19.83 8.62
C THR A 129 -10.51 20.88 8.36
N LEU A 130 -11.72 20.46 7.96
CA LEU A 130 -12.87 21.36 7.78
C LEU A 130 -13.71 21.46 9.07
N HIS A 131 -13.91 22.68 9.57
CA HIS A 131 -14.75 23.00 10.72
C HIS A 131 -15.99 23.77 10.26
N ILE A 132 -17.19 23.32 10.62
CA ILE A 132 -18.42 24.10 10.44
C ILE A 132 -18.86 24.58 11.82
N LYS A 133 -18.87 25.89 12.06
CA LYS A 133 -19.19 26.45 13.38
C LYS A 133 -20.09 27.67 13.30
N GLN A 134 -20.92 27.84 14.31
CA GLN A 134 -21.67 29.07 14.49
C GLN A 134 -20.81 30.12 15.19
N GLY A 135 -20.78 31.34 14.65
CA GLY A 135 -19.97 32.41 15.22
C GLY A 135 -20.00 33.68 14.40
N ASN A 136 -19.28 34.68 14.90
CA ASN A 136 -19.06 35.95 14.23
C ASN A 136 -17.68 35.91 13.59
N ILE A 137 -17.61 36.06 12.27
CA ILE A 137 -16.37 35.92 11.48
C ILE A 137 -15.27 36.89 11.94
N GLU A 138 -15.63 38.07 12.43
CA GLU A 138 -14.67 39.08 12.92
C GLU A 138 -14.02 38.73 14.27
N LEU A 139 -14.49 37.68 14.95
CA LEU A 139 -13.93 37.20 16.23
C LEU A 139 -13.04 35.96 16.07
N GLU A 140 -12.80 35.53 14.84
CA GLU A 140 -12.00 34.35 14.53
C GLU A 140 -10.52 34.56 14.84
N LYS A 141 -9.86 33.49 15.31
CA LYS A 141 -8.43 33.44 15.59
C LYS A 141 -7.75 32.46 14.64
N VAL A 142 -7.34 32.95 13.49
CA VAL A 142 -6.81 32.16 12.36
C VAL A 142 -5.79 32.96 11.58
N ASP A 143 -5.00 32.33 10.72
CA ASP A 143 -4.02 33.05 9.91
C ASP A 143 -4.70 33.96 8.89
N VAL A 144 -5.81 33.50 8.28
CA VAL A 144 -6.53 34.22 7.22
C VAL A 144 -8.04 34.27 7.49
N ILE A 145 -8.63 35.46 7.42
CA ILE A 145 -10.09 35.64 7.39
C ILE A 145 -10.53 36.02 5.97
N VAL A 146 -11.55 35.35 5.44
CA VAL A 146 -12.12 35.68 4.14
C VAL A 146 -13.30 36.63 4.32
N ASN A 147 -13.27 37.73 3.58
CA ASN A 147 -14.32 38.74 3.55
C ASN A 147 -14.99 38.76 2.17
N THR A 148 -16.25 39.19 2.13
CA THR A 148 -17.01 39.47 0.91
C THR A 148 -17.21 40.97 0.77
N VAL A 149 -16.80 41.54 -0.36
CA VAL A 149 -16.87 43.00 -0.61
C VAL A 149 -17.61 43.28 -1.91
N SER A 150 -18.24 44.47 -2.01
CA SER A 150 -18.75 44.96 -3.28
C SER A 150 -17.59 45.36 -4.21
N PRO A 151 -17.79 45.40 -5.55
CA PRO A 151 -16.75 45.88 -6.48
C PRO A 151 -16.27 47.31 -6.20
N GLY A 152 -17.01 48.11 -5.42
CA GLY A 152 -16.56 49.43 -4.96
C GLY A 152 -15.57 49.39 -3.79
N LEU A 153 -15.20 48.20 -3.29
CA LEU A 153 -14.29 47.96 -2.17
C LEU A 153 -14.69 48.67 -0.86
N ARG A 154 -15.98 48.98 -0.71
CA ARG A 154 -16.52 49.63 0.48
C ARG A 154 -16.83 48.58 1.55
N LEU A 155 -15.97 48.47 2.55
CA LEU A 155 -16.15 47.57 3.70
C LEU A 155 -17.30 48.01 4.61
N SER A 156 -17.77 49.25 4.46
CA SER A 156 -19.00 49.72 5.09
C SER A 156 -20.29 49.15 4.45
N GLU A 157 -20.19 48.28 3.45
CA GLU A 157 -21.32 47.65 2.76
C GLU A 157 -21.34 46.14 3.00
N GLY A 158 -22.53 45.56 3.21
CA GLY A 158 -22.68 44.14 3.56
C GLY A 158 -22.44 43.86 5.05
N ALA A 159 -23.19 42.89 5.59
CA ALA A 159 -23.16 42.59 7.03
C ALA A 159 -21.77 42.08 7.49
N ILE A 160 -21.19 41.15 6.75
CA ILE A 160 -19.86 40.55 7.00
C ILE A 160 -18.78 41.64 6.96
N SER A 161 -18.71 42.38 5.84
CA SER A 161 -17.73 43.44 5.64
C SER A 161 -17.81 44.53 6.72
N LYS A 162 -19.02 44.94 7.14
CA LYS A 162 -19.21 45.90 8.23
C LYS A 162 -18.70 45.38 9.57
N ALA A 163 -18.93 44.11 9.87
CA ALA A 163 -18.48 43.50 11.12
C ALA A 163 -16.94 43.45 11.18
N ILE A 164 -16.32 43.01 10.08
CA ILE A 164 -14.87 43.02 9.90
C ILE A 164 -14.30 44.44 10.02
N LEU A 165 -14.86 45.43 9.32
CA LEU A 165 -14.43 46.83 9.41
C LEU A 165 -14.53 47.39 10.83
N LYS A 166 -15.62 47.09 11.54
CA LYS A 166 -15.85 47.56 12.91
C LYS A 166 -14.77 47.03 13.87
N LYS A 167 -14.34 45.78 13.68
CA LYS A 167 -13.35 45.13 14.53
C LYS A 167 -11.91 45.47 14.14
N ALA A 168 -11.58 45.44 12.85
CA ALA A 168 -10.25 45.72 12.32
C ALA A 168 -9.83 47.21 12.38
N GLY A 169 -10.82 48.11 12.50
CA GLY A 169 -10.63 49.56 12.47
C GLY A 169 -10.50 50.14 11.07
N HIS A 170 -10.61 51.46 10.93
CA HIS A 170 -10.68 52.16 9.62
C HIS A 170 -9.42 52.02 8.74
N ARG A 171 -8.31 51.52 9.30
CA ARG A 171 -7.05 51.30 8.56
C ARG A 171 -7.21 50.26 7.45
N ILE A 172 -8.02 49.21 7.67
CA ILE A 172 -8.29 48.19 6.65
C ILE A 172 -9.00 48.77 5.42
N GLN A 173 -9.91 49.73 5.61
CA GLN A 173 -10.55 50.46 4.50
C GLN A 173 -9.53 51.34 3.76
N SER A 174 -8.59 51.93 4.49
CA SER A 174 -7.54 52.78 3.90
C SER A 174 -6.56 51.95 3.06
N GLU A 175 -6.27 50.71 3.46
CA GLU A 175 -5.43 49.78 2.70
C GLU A 175 -6.14 49.27 1.44
N ILE A 176 -7.37 48.77 1.57
CA ILE A 176 -8.08 48.20 0.41
C ILE A 176 -8.36 49.27 -0.67
N ASN A 177 -8.53 50.54 -0.28
CA ASN A 177 -8.73 51.66 -1.21
C ASN A 177 -7.51 51.96 -2.11
N ARG A 178 -6.34 51.37 -1.83
CA ARG A 178 -5.16 51.48 -2.71
C ARG A 178 -5.29 50.62 -3.97
N HIS A 179 -6.23 49.70 -4.00
CA HIS A 179 -6.54 48.88 -5.16
C HIS A 179 -7.59 49.59 -6.03
N TYR A 180 -7.38 49.60 -7.34
CA TYR A 180 -8.28 50.20 -8.32
C TYR A 180 -8.65 49.16 -9.38
N GLY A 181 -9.93 49.16 -9.77
CA GLY A 181 -10.44 48.27 -10.84
C GLY A 181 -10.54 46.82 -10.38
N THR A 182 -11.75 46.43 -9.95
CA THR A 182 -12.01 45.05 -9.52
C THR A 182 -13.13 44.44 -10.33
N GLU A 183 -12.98 43.17 -10.66
CA GLU A 183 -13.97 42.37 -11.34
C GLU A 183 -14.48 41.25 -10.44
N PHE A 184 -15.60 40.64 -10.84
CA PHE A 184 -16.08 39.46 -10.14
C PHE A 184 -15.09 38.30 -10.30
N GLY A 185 -14.67 37.72 -9.18
CA GLY A 185 -13.66 36.66 -9.15
C GLY A 185 -12.31 37.08 -8.54
N ASP A 186 -12.16 38.35 -8.19
CA ASP A 186 -10.94 38.88 -7.58
C ASP A 186 -10.85 38.58 -6.08
N VAL A 187 -9.60 38.41 -5.63
CA VAL A 187 -9.23 38.20 -4.23
C VAL A 187 -8.11 39.19 -3.89
N ILE A 188 -8.42 40.16 -3.04
CA ILE A 188 -7.50 41.23 -2.60
C ILE A 188 -7.07 40.94 -1.18
N GLU A 189 -5.79 41.12 -0.88
CA GLU A 189 -5.20 40.84 0.43
C GLU A 189 -4.93 42.16 1.17
N THR A 190 -5.29 42.20 2.45
CA THR A 190 -4.89 43.25 3.38
C THR A 190 -4.40 42.66 4.69
N GLN A 191 -3.75 43.47 5.54
CA GLN A 191 -3.40 43.06 6.90
C GLN A 191 -4.65 42.88 7.79
N GLY A 192 -4.57 42.01 8.81
CA GLY A 192 -5.64 41.81 9.79
C GLY A 192 -5.95 43.02 10.69
N TYR A 193 -4.97 43.90 10.91
CA TYR A 193 -5.06 45.04 11.84
C TYR A 193 -5.49 44.61 13.25
N ASP A 194 -6.64 45.10 13.74
CA ASP A 194 -7.15 44.83 15.07
C ASP A 194 -8.00 43.53 15.13
N LEU A 195 -7.99 42.73 14.05
CA LEU A 195 -8.46 41.35 14.03
C LEU A 195 -7.40 40.40 14.57
N ASP A 196 -7.83 39.26 15.12
CA ASP A 196 -6.93 38.19 15.55
C ASP A 196 -6.51 37.29 14.36
N CYS A 197 -6.11 37.91 13.24
CA CYS A 197 -5.59 37.21 12.06
C CYS A 197 -4.41 37.94 11.42
N SER A 198 -3.62 37.22 10.62
CA SER A 198 -2.49 37.82 9.89
C SER A 198 -2.99 38.61 8.69
N TYR A 199 -3.91 38.03 7.91
CA TYR A 199 -4.41 38.62 6.67
C TYR A 199 -5.93 38.53 6.54
N VAL A 200 -6.49 39.45 5.77
CA VAL A 200 -7.88 39.39 5.29
C VAL A 200 -7.90 39.27 3.78
N TYR A 201 -8.56 38.24 3.26
CA TYR A 201 -8.78 38.05 1.82
C TYR A 201 -10.16 38.59 1.45
N HIS A 202 -10.19 39.74 0.80
CA HIS A 202 -11.39 40.41 0.32
C HIS A 202 -11.77 39.89 -1.06
N THR A 203 -12.92 39.22 -1.10
CA THR A 203 -13.41 38.56 -2.30
C THR A 203 -14.53 39.34 -2.97
N VAL A 204 -14.43 39.50 -4.29
CA VAL A 204 -15.45 40.18 -5.10
C VAL A 204 -16.30 39.12 -5.77
N CYS A 205 -17.45 38.81 -5.18
CA CYS A 205 -18.34 37.75 -5.67
C CYS A 205 -19.46 38.32 -6.55
N ALA A 206 -19.85 37.55 -7.58
CA ALA A 206 -20.95 37.90 -8.46
C ALA A 206 -22.32 37.58 -7.82
N PRO A 207 -23.34 38.44 -7.94
CA PRO A 207 -24.70 38.10 -7.56
C PRO A 207 -25.25 37.01 -8.48
N LYS A 208 -26.24 36.23 -8.00
CA LYS A 208 -26.80 35.07 -8.71
C LYS A 208 -27.34 35.41 -10.11
N THR A 209 -27.81 36.64 -10.31
CA THR A 209 -28.31 37.16 -11.59
C THR A 209 -27.25 37.24 -12.69
N VAL A 210 -25.96 37.22 -12.34
CA VAL A 210 -24.84 37.22 -13.30
C VAL A 210 -24.58 35.80 -13.82
N VAL A 211 -24.38 35.67 -15.13
CA VAL A 211 -24.05 34.40 -15.78
C VAL A 211 -22.74 33.83 -15.22
N ASN A 212 -22.69 32.53 -14.94
CA ASN A 212 -21.57 31.82 -14.31
C ASN A 212 -21.25 32.26 -12.85
N SER A 213 -22.15 32.97 -12.16
CA SER A 213 -21.97 33.41 -10.77
C SER A 213 -21.55 32.28 -9.81
N ALA A 214 -22.13 31.08 -9.94
CA ALA A 214 -21.74 29.90 -9.16
C ALA A 214 -20.29 29.43 -9.44
N LYS A 215 -19.83 29.51 -10.69
CA LYS A 215 -18.44 29.16 -11.06
C LYS A 215 -17.46 30.22 -10.56
N ILE A 216 -17.86 31.49 -10.58
CA ILE A 216 -17.07 32.58 -10.00
C ILE A 216 -16.91 32.38 -8.49
N LEU A 217 -18.01 32.03 -7.80
CA LEU A 217 -17.97 31.73 -6.36
C LEU A 217 -17.02 30.56 -6.05
N LEU A 218 -17.11 29.46 -6.80
CA LEU A 218 -16.18 28.33 -6.67
C LEU A 218 -14.72 28.75 -6.90
N SER A 219 -14.47 29.52 -7.97
CA SER A 219 -13.13 30.01 -8.33
C SER A 219 -12.51 30.88 -7.23
N VAL A 220 -13.30 31.78 -6.64
CA VAL A 220 -12.86 32.64 -5.53
C VAL A 220 -12.44 31.82 -4.31
N LEU A 221 -13.25 30.81 -3.94
CA LEU A 221 -12.96 29.92 -2.81
C LEU A 221 -11.66 29.15 -3.04
N SER A 222 -11.49 28.55 -4.23
CA SER A 222 -10.25 27.86 -4.61
C SER A 222 -9.03 28.78 -4.59
N LYS A 223 -9.14 30.01 -5.14
CA LYS A 223 -8.04 30.99 -5.10
C LYS A 223 -7.64 31.35 -3.67
N CYS A 224 -8.59 31.47 -2.75
CA CYS A 224 -8.30 31.75 -1.34
C CYS A 224 -7.52 30.60 -0.68
N LEU A 225 -7.97 29.36 -0.88
CA LEU A 225 -7.31 28.16 -0.35
C LEU A 225 -5.90 27.99 -0.91
N ASP A 226 -5.75 28.11 -2.23
CA ASP A 226 -4.45 28.03 -2.91
C ASP A 226 -3.48 29.13 -2.45
N LYS A 227 -3.98 30.37 -2.30
CA LYS A 227 -3.17 31.49 -1.81
C LYS A 227 -2.73 31.27 -0.37
N ALA A 228 -3.62 30.81 0.51
CA ALA A 228 -3.28 30.47 1.90
C ALA A 228 -2.20 29.37 1.97
N ALA A 229 -2.35 28.31 1.16
CA ALA A 229 -1.37 27.24 1.04
C ALA A 229 0.01 27.73 0.56
N ARG A 230 0.06 28.54 -0.51
CA ARG A 230 1.31 29.09 -1.06
C ARG A 230 2.02 30.03 -0.09
N SER A 231 1.26 30.82 0.66
CA SER A 231 1.76 31.69 1.72
C SER A 231 2.13 30.95 3.01
N LYS A 232 2.01 29.61 3.03
CA LYS A 232 2.33 28.72 4.17
C LYS A 232 1.51 29.02 5.44
N HIS A 233 0.29 29.54 5.26
CA HIS A 233 -0.67 29.61 6.35
C HIS A 233 -1.18 28.21 6.70
N THR A 234 -1.61 28.04 7.94
CA THR A 234 -2.11 26.80 8.52
C THR A 234 -3.58 26.88 8.91
N SER A 235 -4.23 28.05 8.80
CA SER A 235 -5.66 28.21 9.08
C SER A 235 -6.34 29.31 8.26
N ILE A 236 -7.57 29.06 7.82
CA ILE A 236 -8.39 30.01 7.03
C ILE A 236 -9.88 29.89 7.36
N SER A 237 -10.55 31.02 7.60
CA SER A 237 -11.99 31.07 7.92
C SER A 237 -12.80 31.77 6.82
N PHE A 238 -13.86 31.12 6.34
CA PHE A 238 -14.84 31.64 5.39
C PHE A 238 -16.20 31.90 6.07
N PRO A 239 -16.88 33.02 5.80
CA PRO A 239 -18.29 33.18 6.15
C PRO A 239 -19.17 32.40 5.16
N ALA A 240 -20.49 32.34 5.38
CA ALA A 240 -21.44 31.81 4.38
C ALA A 240 -21.53 32.75 3.15
N ILE A 241 -20.59 32.61 2.21
CA ILE A 241 -20.47 33.53 1.07
C ILE A 241 -21.64 33.35 0.12
N GLY A 242 -22.50 34.37 0.07
CA GLY A 242 -23.56 34.51 -0.94
C GLY A 242 -24.99 34.26 -0.47
N THR A 243 -25.19 33.92 0.80
CA THR A 243 -26.53 33.71 1.38
C THR A 243 -27.30 35.00 1.71
N GLY A 244 -26.63 36.15 1.59
CA GLY A 244 -27.22 37.49 1.76
C GLY A 244 -27.50 38.17 0.41
N ASN A 245 -26.88 39.34 0.19
CA ASN A 245 -27.14 40.21 -0.96
C ASN A 245 -26.82 39.61 -2.35
N LEU A 246 -26.18 38.43 -2.42
CA LEU A 246 -25.87 37.76 -3.69
C LEU A 246 -26.98 36.80 -4.15
N ASP A 247 -28.01 36.59 -3.33
CA ASP A 247 -29.23 35.84 -3.67
C ASP A 247 -29.01 34.35 -4.04
N PHE A 248 -27.92 33.74 -3.57
CA PHE A 248 -27.78 32.29 -3.64
C PHE A 248 -28.64 31.63 -2.56
N SER A 249 -29.28 30.50 -2.90
CA SER A 249 -29.92 29.69 -1.88
C SER A 249 -28.86 29.12 -0.93
N LYS A 250 -29.26 28.93 0.33
CA LYS A 250 -28.38 28.40 1.38
C LYS A 250 -27.82 27.02 1.00
N GLN A 251 -28.61 26.21 0.31
CA GLN A 251 -28.22 24.90 -0.21
C GLN A 251 -27.19 25.02 -1.34
N GLU A 252 -27.38 25.93 -2.29
CA GLU A 252 -26.39 26.15 -3.37
C GLU A 252 -25.05 26.62 -2.81
N VAL A 253 -25.05 27.53 -1.84
CA VAL A 253 -23.82 28.01 -1.18
C VAL A 253 -23.11 26.87 -0.46
N ALA A 254 -23.84 26.09 0.36
CA ALA A 254 -23.29 24.94 1.06
C ALA A 254 -22.59 23.98 0.08
N LYS A 255 -23.27 23.60 -1.00
CA LYS A 255 -22.73 22.73 -2.04
C LYS A 255 -21.47 23.26 -2.71
N ILE A 256 -21.45 24.54 -3.08
CA ILE A 256 -20.30 25.15 -3.74
C ILE A 256 -19.10 25.23 -2.77
N MET A 257 -19.33 25.64 -1.53
CA MET A 257 -18.29 25.77 -0.51
C MET A 257 -17.69 24.41 -0.12
N MET A 258 -18.53 23.40 0.14
CA MET A 258 -18.08 22.04 0.43
C MET A 258 -17.26 21.46 -0.72
N ARG A 259 -17.71 21.65 -1.97
CA ARG A 259 -16.96 21.22 -3.16
C ARG A 259 -15.58 21.88 -3.25
N ALA A 260 -15.48 23.18 -2.97
CA ALA A 260 -14.21 23.90 -3.05
C ALA A 260 -13.15 23.33 -2.09
N VAL A 261 -13.57 22.98 -0.87
CA VAL A 261 -12.68 22.41 0.15
C VAL A 261 -12.35 20.96 -0.17
N SER A 262 -13.32 20.17 -0.63
CA SER A 262 -13.09 18.79 -1.09
C SER A 262 -12.09 18.74 -2.26
N ASP A 263 -12.29 19.56 -3.30
CA ASP A 263 -11.39 19.66 -4.46
C ASP A 263 -9.97 20.10 -4.05
N PHE A 264 -9.83 20.86 -2.96
CA PHE A 264 -8.55 21.29 -2.41
C PHE A 264 -7.89 20.19 -1.57
N ALA A 265 -8.64 19.53 -0.69
CA ALA A 265 -8.16 18.46 0.18
C ALA A 265 -7.57 17.28 -0.63
N GLU A 266 -8.23 16.89 -1.73
CA GLU A 266 -7.75 15.83 -2.63
C GLU A 266 -6.33 16.07 -3.18
N LYS A 267 -5.94 17.34 -3.32
CA LYS A 267 -4.68 17.74 -3.98
C LYS A 267 -3.62 18.22 -3.00
N TYR A 268 -4.01 18.55 -1.77
CA TYR A 268 -3.14 19.25 -0.84
C TYR A 268 -2.22 18.30 -0.06
N GLN A 269 -0.91 18.40 -0.32
CA GLN A 269 0.13 17.61 0.35
C GLN A 269 1.01 18.44 1.31
N GLY A 270 0.54 19.64 1.69
CA GLY A 270 1.28 20.56 2.56
C GLY A 270 1.17 20.24 4.06
N LYS A 271 1.59 21.18 4.92
CA LYS A 271 1.39 21.07 6.38
C LYS A 271 -0.10 21.14 6.69
N LYS A 272 -0.53 20.63 7.86
CA LYS A 272 -1.92 20.75 8.31
C LYS A 272 -2.51 22.17 8.13
N MET A 273 -3.71 22.22 7.57
CA MET A 273 -4.50 23.39 7.19
C MET A 273 -5.89 23.26 7.82
N ASP A 274 -6.24 24.13 8.76
CA ASP A 274 -7.57 24.20 9.35
C ASP A 274 -8.46 25.17 8.54
N VAL A 275 -9.46 24.65 7.85
CA VAL A 275 -10.46 25.45 7.11
C VAL A 275 -11.73 25.56 7.95
N SER A 276 -12.25 26.77 8.17
CA SER A 276 -13.48 26.97 8.96
C SER A 276 -14.57 27.66 8.14
N PHE A 277 -15.80 27.14 8.19
CA PHE A 277 -17.02 27.83 7.75
C PHE A 277 -17.73 28.42 8.97
N VAL A 278 -17.77 29.75 9.05
CA VAL A 278 -18.32 30.49 10.19
C VAL A 278 -19.71 31.02 9.83
N LEU A 279 -20.71 30.36 10.40
CA LEU A 279 -22.13 30.63 10.12
C LEU A 279 -22.69 31.55 11.20
N TYR A 280 -23.35 32.64 10.81
CA TYR A 280 -23.87 33.60 11.78
C TYR A 280 -24.96 32.96 12.67
N PRO A 281 -24.92 33.12 14.02
CA PRO A 281 -25.76 32.34 14.94
C PRO A 281 -27.27 32.45 14.73
N SER A 282 -27.77 33.58 14.20
CA SER A 282 -29.21 33.77 13.97
C SER A 282 -29.75 33.06 12.73
N GLU A 283 -28.92 32.33 11.97
CA GLU A 283 -29.31 31.70 10.71
C GLU A 283 -29.41 30.16 10.79
N ALA A 284 -30.36 29.64 11.58
CA ALA A 284 -30.57 28.20 11.73
C ALA A 284 -30.78 27.45 10.39
N ASN A 285 -31.41 28.10 9.40
CA ASN A 285 -31.61 27.51 8.07
C ASN A 285 -30.32 27.43 7.23
N THR A 286 -29.31 28.23 7.54
CA THR A 286 -28.00 28.17 6.86
C THR A 286 -27.21 27.00 7.41
N LEU A 287 -27.16 26.84 8.74
CA LEU A 287 -26.54 25.67 9.37
C LEU A 287 -27.15 24.36 8.85
N LYS A 288 -28.49 24.25 8.83
CA LYS A 288 -29.18 23.07 8.28
C LYS A 288 -28.82 22.74 6.83
N ALA A 289 -28.53 23.76 6.01
CA ALA A 289 -28.15 23.55 4.62
C ALA A 289 -26.72 22.98 4.50
N PHE A 290 -25.79 23.44 5.35
CA PHE A 290 -24.43 22.92 5.41
C PHE A 290 -24.37 21.52 6.03
N GLU A 291 -25.12 21.27 7.11
CA GLU A 291 -25.28 19.94 7.71
C GLU A 291 -25.84 18.93 6.71
N LYS A 292 -26.87 19.33 5.94
CA LYS A 292 -27.47 18.46 4.91
C LYS A 292 -26.47 18.10 3.80
N GLU A 293 -25.66 19.04 3.34
CA GLU A 293 -24.67 18.77 2.29
C GLU A 293 -23.53 17.87 2.80
N MET A 294 -23.13 18.04 4.06
CA MET A 294 -22.16 17.17 4.73
C MET A 294 -22.67 15.72 4.76
N HIS A 295 -23.92 15.49 5.18
CA HIS A 295 -24.54 14.17 5.14
C HIS A 295 -24.71 13.61 3.71
N SER A 296 -24.94 14.47 2.71
CA SER A 296 -25.03 14.01 1.32
C SER A 296 -23.70 13.50 0.75
N LEU A 297 -22.56 13.96 1.27
CA LEU A 297 -21.23 13.46 0.92
C LEU A 297 -20.93 12.11 1.61
N GLU A 298 -21.50 11.90 2.81
CA GLU A 298 -21.49 10.62 3.53
C GLU A 298 -22.39 9.55 2.88
N ASP A 299 -23.57 9.94 2.39
CA ASP A 299 -24.55 9.01 1.79
C ASP A 299 -24.20 8.60 0.35
N ALA A 300 -23.52 9.45 -0.43
CA ALA A 300 -23.10 9.13 -1.80
C ALA A 300 -22.05 8.00 -1.88
N THR A 301 -21.40 7.69 -0.75
CA THR A 301 -20.46 6.59 -0.57
C THR A 301 -21.15 5.27 -0.19
N ILE A 302 -22.48 5.27 0.06
CA ILE A 302 -23.28 4.15 0.59
C ILE A 302 -24.56 3.92 -0.24
N SER A 303 -24.46 3.41 -1.48
CA SER A 303 -25.55 2.68 -2.18
C SER A 303 -24.97 1.91 -3.40
N SER A 304 -25.28 0.66 -3.79
CA SER A 304 -26.46 -0.24 -3.65
C SER A 304 -26.03 -1.75 -3.79
N PRO A 305 -26.92 -2.77 -4.00
CA PRO A 305 -27.50 -3.65 -2.96
C PRO A 305 -27.33 -5.18 -3.20
N ASN A 306 -27.46 -6.05 -2.18
CA ASN A 306 -28.65 -6.92 -2.02
C ASN A 306 -28.64 -7.86 -0.80
N LYS A 307 -29.88 -8.18 -0.41
CA LYS A 307 -30.40 -8.95 0.73
C LYS A 307 -30.02 -10.44 0.77
N GLY A 308 -29.96 -10.96 1.99
CA GLY A 308 -30.22 -12.36 2.33
C GLY A 308 -30.65 -12.48 3.79
N SER A 309 -31.91 -12.86 4.00
CA SER A 309 -32.50 -13.26 5.29
C SER A 309 -31.89 -14.56 5.81
N TYR A 310 -31.94 -14.80 7.12
CA TYR A 310 -32.61 -15.94 7.78
C TYR A 310 -32.14 -16.09 9.24
N GLU A 311 -33.10 -15.90 10.13
CA GLU A 311 -33.44 -16.69 11.33
C GLU A 311 -32.44 -16.91 12.48
N ASN A 312 -32.95 -16.52 13.66
CA ASN A 312 -32.54 -17.01 14.98
C ASN A 312 -32.64 -18.54 15.07
N ASN A 313 -31.61 -19.18 15.62
CA ASN A 313 -31.74 -20.30 16.55
C ASN A 313 -30.50 -20.38 17.43
N GLY A 314 -30.71 -20.42 18.75
CA GLY A 314 -29.64 -20.50 19.75
C GLY A 314 -29.09 -21.91 19.93
N ALA A 315 -27.81 -22.00 20.30
CA ALA A 315 -27.26 -22.89 21.34
C ALA A 315 -25.74 -22.68 21.43
N THR A 316 -25.25 -22.70 22.66
CA THR A 316 -23.89 -22.47 23.14
C THR A 316 -22.85 -23.43 22.55
N ASN A 317 -21.83 -22.88 21.88
CA ASN A 317 -20.47 -23.44 21.79
C ASN A 317 -19.53 -22.26 21.55
N GLU A 318 -18.67 -21.94 22.52
CA GLU A 318 -17.69 -20.85 22.39
C GLU A 318 -16.83 -21.08 21.14
N ALA A 319 -16.97 -20.18 20.18
CA ALA A 319 -16.36 -20.32 18.88
C ALA A 319 -14.85 -20.02 18.99
N VAL A 320 -14.02 -21.06 19.01
CA VAL A 320 -12.56 -20.95 19.10
C VAL A 320 -12.01 -20.10 17.95
N ALA A 321 -11.14 -19.15 18.28
CA ALA A 321 -10.41 -18.35 17.29
C ALA A 321 -9.49 -19.22 16.45
N CYS A 322 -9.55 -19.06 15.14
CA CYS A 322 -8.76 -19.89 14.24
C CYS A 322 -8.47 -19.21 12.90
N ILE A 323 -7.38 -19.66 12.30
CA ILE A 323 -6.97 -19.36 10.93
C ILE A 323 -7.40 -20.54 10.05
N GLU A 324 -8.11 -20.27 8.96
CA GLU A 324 -8.51 -21.27 7.98
C GLU A 324 -7.81 -21.01 6.64
N LEU A 325 -7.14 -22.03 6.13
CA LEU A 325 -6.38 -22.00 4.88
C LEU A 325 -7.07 -22.81 3.79
N TYR A 326 -7.29 -22.18 2.64
CA TYR A 326 -7.88 -22.78 1.46
C TYR A 326 -6.88 -22.74 0.29
N SER A 327 -6.63 -23.91 -0.30
CA SER A 327 -5.78 -24.05 -1.49
C SER A 327 -6.18 -25.31 -2.25
N ASN A 328 -6.04 -25.25 -3.57
CA ASN A 328 -6.20 -26.41 -4.46
C ASN A 328 -5.00 -27.37 -4.40
N SER A 329 -3.89 -26.96 -3.77
CA SER A 329 -2.72 -27.79 -3.50
C SER A 329 -2.63 -28.09 -2.00
N THR A 330 -2.59 -29.38 -1.67
CA THR A 330 -2.39 -29.86 -0.29
C THR A 330 -1.00 -29.49 0.22
N GLU A 331 0.01 -29.51 -0.65
CA GLU A 331 1.39 -29.16 -0.31
C GLU A 331 1.50 -27.69 0.10
N ASN A 332 0.96 -26.79 -0.72
CA ASN A 332 0.94 -25.35 -0.40
C ASN A 332 0.22 -25.08 0.92
N ARG A 333 -0.92 -25.76 1.17
CA ARG A 333 -1.66 -25.61 2.43
C ARG A 333 -0.84 -26.07 3.63
N ARG A 334 -0.09 -27.16 3.49
CA ARG A 334 0.77 -27.69 4.57
C ARG A 334 1.98 -26.81 4.83
N GLU A 335 2.66 -26.32 3.79
CA GLU A 335 3.76 -25.35 3.96
C GLU A 335 3.28 -24.06 4.62
N ALA A 336 2.16 -23.50 4.14
CA ALA A 336 1.54 -22.33 4.78
C ALA A 336 1.18 -22.60 6.25
N THR A 337 0.64 -23.78 6.54
CA THR A 337 0.33 -24.18 7.92
C THR A 337 1.60 -24.19 8.77
N ARG A 338 2.66 -24.86 8.33
CA ARG A 338 3.92 -24.96 9.08
C ARG A 338 4.59 -23.61 9.30
N TRP A 339 4.63 -22.77 8.28
CA TRP A 339 5.17 -21.42 8.37
C TRP A 339 4.38 -20.56 9.37
N ILE A 340 3.04 -20.63 9.36
CA ILE A 340 2.21 -19.97 10.37
C ILE A 340 2.52 -20.50 11.77
N TYR A 341 2.67 -21.82 11.95
CA TYR A 341 3.08 -22.40 13.23
C TYR A 341 4.44 -21.87 13.67
N SER A 342 5.42 -21.78 12.76
CA SER A 342 6.79 -21.40 13.12
C SER A 342 6.91 -19.95 13.57
N ILE A 343 6.03 -19.07 13.08
CA ILE A 343 6.00 -17.65 13.44
C ILE A 343 5.06 -17.39 14.62
N LEU A 344 3.79 -17.78 14.52
CA LEU A 344 2.75 -17.31 15.44
C LEU A 344 2.57 -18.18 16.67
N LEU A 345 2.89 -19.47 16.57
CA LEU A 345 2.55 -20.46 17.60
C LEU A 345 3.79 -21.00 18.34
N LEU A 346 4.99 -20.75 17.83
CA LEU A 346 6.22 -20.98 18.56
C LEU A 346 6.59 -19.77 19.41
N MET A 347 6.94 -20.02 20.66
CA MET A 347 7.40 -18.99 21.60
C MET A 347 8.86 -18.65 21.32
N ARG A 348 9.08 -17.64 20.46
CA ARG A 348 10.42 -17.17 20.06
C ARG A 348 10.62 -15.71 20.47
N GLU A 349 11.74 -15.43 21.14
CA GLU A 349 12.21 -14.06 21.45
C GLU A 349 13.21 -13.54 20.39
N SER A 350 13.53 -14.41 19.42
CA SER A 350 14.36 -14.13 18.26
C SER A 350 13.84 -14.90 17.05
N TYR A 351 13.74 -14.25 15.90
CA TYR A 351 13.38 -14.89 14.63
C TYR A 351 14.30 -14.40 13.52
N THR A 352 14.72 -15.31 12.63
CA THR A 352 15.58 -14.97 11.48
C THR A 352 14.80 -15.19 10.19
N ILE A 353 14.66 -14.14 9.40
CA ILE A 353 14.11 -14.20 8.04
C ILE A 353 15.30 -14.24 7.10
N THR A 354 15.46 -15.33 6.34
CA THR A 354 16.47 -15.43 5.28
C THR A 354 15.78 -15.19 3.94
N ASN A 355 16.08 -14.05 3.31
CA ASN A 355 15.53 -13.67 2.02
C ASN A 355 16.45 -12.69 1.29
N ASN A 356 17.05 -13.14 0.19
CA ASN A 356 18.00 -12.31 -0.54
C ASN A 356 17.38 -11.09 -1.24
N HIS A 357 16.05 -11.00 -1.37
CA HIS A 357 15.41 -9.77 -1.88
C HIS A 357 15.59 -8.57 -0.96
N ILE A 358 15.96 -8.78 0.31
CA ILE A 358 16.32 -7.69 1.23
C ILE A 358 17.49 -6.86 0.68
N GLN A 359 18.37 -7.45 -0.14
CA GLN A 359 19.46 -6.72 -0.80
C GLN A 359 18.97 -5.65 -1.80
N HIS A 360 17.69 -5.69 -2.18
CA HIS A 360 17.06 -4.72 -3.07
C HIS A 360 16.22 -3.68 -2.34
N PHE A 361 16.19 -3.69 -1.00
CA PHE A 361 15.47 -2.67 -0.23
C PHE A 361 16.04 -1.28 -0.52
N GLY A 362 15.15 -0.34 -0.82
CA GLY A 362 15.48 1.06 -1.04
C GLY A 362 15.38 1.86 0.25
N LEU A 363 15.53 3.18 0.15
CA LEU A 363 15.43 4.09 1.31
C LEU A 363 14.13 3.89 2.07
N ARG A 364 13.01 3.75 1.36
CA ARG A 364 11.67 3.59 1.93
C ARG A 364 11.57 2.33 2.80
N GLU A 365 12.05 1.19 2.31
CA GLU A 365 11.97 -0.07 3.04
C GLU A 365 12.85 -0.03 4.30
N HIS A 366 14.03 0.60 4.24
CA HIS A 366 14.89 0.79 5.41
C HIS A 366 14.26 1.73 6.46
N GLU A 367 13.58 2.81 6.03
CA GLU A 367 12.80 3.68 6.93
C GLU A 367 11.64 2.92 7.59
N GLU A 368 10.99 2.01 6.86
CA GLU A 368 9.95 1.13 7.41
C GLU A 368 10.54 0.17 8.45
N LEU A 369 11.70 -0.45 8.19
CA LEU A 369 12.38 -1.32 9.17
C LEU A 369 12.66 -0.57 10.48
N LEU A 370 13.15 0.67 10.40
CA LEU A 370 13.39 1.52 11.59
C LEU A 370 12.09 1.84 12.34
N SER A 371 11.01 2.10 11.61
CA SER A 371 9.68 2.37 12.18
C SER A 371 9.14 1.13 12.92
N LEU A 372 9.32 -0.06 12.34
CA LEU A 372 8.91 -1.33 12.95
C LEU A 372 9.64 -1.62 14.26
N GLN A 373 10.93 -1.29 14.38
CA GLN A 373 11.67 -1.44 15.64
C GLN A 373 11.01 -0.66 16.79
N THR A 374 10.61 0.58 16.52
CA THR A 374 9.98 1.46 17.51
C THR A 374 8.56 0.98 17.83
N MET A 375 7.78 0.66 16.81
CA MET A 375 6.39 0.23 16.92
C MET A 375 6.26 -1.06 17.75
N TRP A 376 7.07 -2.07 17.42
CA TRP A 376 7.00 -3.40 18.03
C TRP A 376 7.95 -3.58 19.23
N LYS A 377 8.75 -2.56 19.55
CA LYS A 377 9.78 -2.59 20.61
C LYS A 377 10.77 -3.75 20.43
N VAL A 378 11.20 -3.95 19.18
CA VAL A 378 12.16 -4.99 18.78
C VAL A 378 13.43 -4.37 18.23
N SER A 379 14.52 -5.14 18.21
CA SER A 379 15.71 -4.84 17.43
C SER A 379 15.70 -5.68 16.15
N ILE A 380 15.95 -5.01 15.03
CA ILE A 380 15.97 -5.57 13.68
C ILE A 380 17.38 -5.35 13.15
N GLY A 381 18.13 -6.44 12.99
CA GLY A 381 19.50 -6.42 12.47
C GLY A 381 19.57 -7.12 11.12
N GLU A 382 20.03 -6.41 10.09
CA GLU A 382 20.26 -6.99 8.77
C GLU A 382 21.61 -7.71 8.73
N PHE A 383 21.70 -8.80 7.96
CA PHE A 383 22.95 -9.48 7.69
C PHE A 383 23.07 -9.85 6.22
N LEU A 384 24.31 -9.87 5.75
CA LEU A 384 24.71 -10.50 4.51
C LEU A 384 25.91 -11.40 4.83
N ARG A 385 25.72 -12.71 4.78
CA ARG A 385 26.75 -13.71 5.10
C ARG A 385 26.69 -14.84 4.09
N ASP A 386 27.84 -15.20 3.53
CA ASP A 386 27.99 -16.32 2.60
C ASP A 386 27.00 -16.29 1.42
N GLY A 387 26.65 -15.08 0.96
CA GLY A 387 25.70 -14.88 -0.14
C GLY A 387 24.23 -15.06 0.22
N SER A 388 23.92 -15.23 1.51
CA SER A 388 22.58 -15.14 2.06
C SER A 388 22.37 -13.80 2.77
N ALA A 389 21.29 -13.11 2.44
CA ALA A 389 20.84 -11.93 3.14
C ALA A 389 19.61 -12.24 3.99
N GLY A 390 19.46 -11.51 5.08
CA GLY A 390 18.34 -11.71 5.97
C GLY A 390 18.27 -10.66 7.06
N VAL A 391 17.24 -10.82 7.88
CA VAL A 391 16.97 -9.97 9.04
C VAL A 391 16.84 -10.84 10.28
N ILE A 392 17.50 -10.44 11.36
CA ILE A 392 17.37 -11.02 12.69
C ILE A 392 16.53 -10.06 13.52
N ILE A 393 15.39 -10.55 14.03
CA ILE A 393 14.44 -9.77 14.82
C ILE A 393 14.47 -10.31 16.25
N THR A 394 14.81 -9.47 17.21
CA THR A 394 14.89 -9.85 18.64
C THR A 394 14.06 -8.91 19.50
N GLY A 395 13.40 -9.43 20.53
CA GLY A 395 12.61 -8.61 21.45
C GLY A 395 11.46 -9.35 22.12
N PRO A 396 10.44 -8.64 22.64
CA PRO A 396 9.27 -9.24 23.26
C PRO A 396 8.52 -10.13 22.26
N ARG A 397 8.01 -11.28 22.73
CA ARG A 397 7.40 -12.33 21.88
C ARG A 397 6.35 -11.82 20.89
N GLU A 398 5.38 -11.03 21.37
CA GLU A 398 4.33 -10.47 20.50
C GLU A 398 4.89 -9.42 19.52
N GLY A 399 5.89 -8.64 19.95
CA GLY A 399 6.60 -7.70 19.09
C GLY A 399 7.37 -8.40 17.97
N VAL A 400 8.03 -9.52 18.27
CA VAL A 400 8.74 -10.34 17.28
C VAL A 400 7.75 -10.90 16.26
N LYS A 401 6.61 -11.46 16.69
CA LYS A 401 5.58 -11.97 15.77
C LYS A 401 5.06 -10.89 14.81
N GLY A 402 4.71 -9.71 15.34
CA GLY A 402 4.21 -8.58 14.55
C GLY A 402 5.26 -8.06 13.57
N ALA A 403 6.49 -7.86 14.03
CA ALA A 403 7.60 -7.41 13.20
C ALA A 403 7.97 -8.43 12.11
N VAL A 404 7.99 -9.73 12.41
CA VAL A 404 8.24 -10.79 11.42
C VAL A 404 7.20 -10.74 10.30
N LEU A 405 5.91 -10.62 10.63
CA LEU A 405 4.86 -10.51 9.60
C LEU A 405 5.02 -9.26 8.73
N ALA A 406 5.41 -8.13 9.31
CA ALA A 406 5.63 -6.89 8.58
C ALA A 406 6.85 -6.98 7.64
N VAL A 407 7.98 -7.50 8.13
CA VAL A 407 9.20 -7.68 7.32
C VAL A 407 8.99 -8.71 6.19
N GLU A 408 8.27 -9.81 6.46
CA GLU A 408 7.87 -10.77 5.43
C GLU A 408 6.99 -10.14 4.35
N ALA A 409 6.13 -9.18 4.73
CA ALA A 409 5.34 -8.44 3.77
C ALA A 409 6.18 -7.49 2.88
N LEU A 410 7.20 -6.83 3.45
CA LEU A 410 8.18 -6.06 2.68
C LEU A 410 8.93 -6.96 1.70
N CYS A 411 9.36 -8.16 2.14
CA CYS A 411 10.01 -9.14 1.27
C CYS A 411 9.09 -9.59 0.13
N CYS A 412 7.80 -9.82 0.39
CA CYS A 412 6.82 -10.18 -0.65
C CYS A 412 6.62 -9.05 -1.67
N GLN A 413 6.59 -7.80 -1.22
CA GLN A 413 6.49 -6.64 -2.11
C GLN A 413 7.72 -6.53 -3.02
N ALA A 414 8.92 -6.61 -2.45
CA ALA A 414 10.18 -6.57 -3.22
C ALA A 414 10.27 -7.72 -4.24
N GLN A 415 9.76 -8.90 -3.92
CA GLN A 415 9.68 -10.03 -4.86
C GLN A 415 8.74 -9.74 -6.04
N GLU A 416 7.56 -9.16 -5.78
CA GLU A 416 6.59 -8.82 -6.82
C GLU A 416 7.13 -7.71 -7.74
N GLU A 417 7.76 -6.69 -7.18
CA GLU A 417 8.39 -5.60 -7.94
C GLU A 417 9.53 -6.14 -8.82
N PHE A 418 10.39 -6.99 -8.26
CA PHE A 418 11.44 -7.68 -9.02
C PHE A 418 10.85 -8.52 -10.16
N ALA A 419 9.85 -9.36 -9.86
CA ALA A 419 9.24 -10.22 -10.88
C ALA A 419 8.61 -9.39 -12.00
N ARG A 420 7.94 -8.29 -11.66
CA ARG A 420 7.32 -7.39 -12.64
C ARG A 420 8.37 -6.71 -13.52
N ALA A 421 9.49 -6.29 -12.96
CA ALA A 421 10.59 -5.69 -13.71
C ALA A 421 11.19 -6.70 -14.72
N GLU A 422 11.44 -7.94 -14.31
CA GLU A 422 11.94 -8.99 -15.20
C GLU A 422 10.92 -9.34 -16.30
N GLU A 423 9.62 -9.44 -15.97
CA GLU A 423 8.56 -9.63 -16.95
C GLU A 423 8.50 -8.49 -17.98
N ASN A 424 8.60 -7.25 -17.51
CA ASN A 424 8.64 -6.05 -18.36
C ASN A 424 9.84 -6.11 -19.31
N ALA A 425 11.03 -6.44 -18.80
CA ALA A 425 12.24 -6.57 -19.61
C ALA A 425 12.11 -7.68 -20.67
N MET A 426 11.56 -8.84 -20.29
CA MET A 426 11.33 -9.93 -21.24
C MET A 426 10.31 -9.55 -22.32
N LEU A 427 9.20 -8.94 -21.91
CA LEU A 427 8.10 -8.51 -22.78
C LEU A 427 8.57 -7.44 -23.78
N HIS A 428 9.43 -6.53 -23.35
CA HIS A 428 9.99 -5.46 -24.17
C HIS A 428 10.79 -5.95 -25.41
N THR A 429 11.21 -7.22 -25.43
CA THR A 429 11.83 -7.85 -26.62
C THR A 429 10.82 -8.34 -27.66
N LEU A 430 9.54 -8.47 -27.27
CA LEU A 430 8.46 -9.04 -28.08
C LEU A 430 7.46 -7.98 -28.52
N VAL A 431 7.24 -6.95 -27.70
CA VAL A 431 6.34 -5.84 -27.96
C VAL A 431 6.89 -4.55 -27.39
N ARG A 432 6.71 -3.45 -28.12
CA ARG A 432 7.09 -2.11 -27.66
C ARG A 432 5.98 -1.12 -27.92
N TRP A 433 5.74 -0.29 -26.92
CA TRP A 433 4.95 0.93 -27.02
C TRP A 433 5.90 2.10 -27.18
N ARG A 434 5.69 2.93 -28.20
CA ARG A 434 6.57 4.05 -28.50
C ARG A 434 5.78 5.31 -28.79
N CYS A 435 6.31 6.43 -28.32
CA CYS A 435 5.88 7.76 -28.74
C CYS A 435 7.14 8.60 -29.00
N VAL A 436 7.22 9.25 -30.15
CA VAL A 436 8.40 10.05 -30.52
C VAL A 436 8.60 11.21 -29.56
N ASP A 437 7.50 11.84 -29.14
CA ASP A 437 7.49 13.00 -28.24
C ASP A 437 7.61 12.61 -26.76
N ILE A 438 7.42 11.33 -26.43
CA ILE A 438 7.53 10.79 -25.06
C ILE A 438 8.40 9.52 -25.11
N PRO A 439 9.74 9.66 -25.21
CA PRO A 439 10.65 8.53 -25.31
C PRO A 439 10.58 7.55 -24.13
N GLU A 440 10.26 8.06 -22.93
CA GLU A 440 10.12 7.28 -21.70
C GLU A 440 9.01 6.22 -21.79
N LEU A 441 8.06 6.39 -22.72
CA LEU A 441 7.01 5.40 -22.98
C LEU A 441 7.59 4.06 -23.47
N GLU A 442 8.73 4.11 -24.17
CA GLU A 442 9.43 2.92 -24.69
C GLU A 442 10.22 2.19 -23.58
N GLU A 443 10.39 2.78 -22.40
CA GLU A 443 11.04 2.07 -21.30
C GLU A 443 10.28 0.78 -20.93
N PRO A 444 10.98 -0.32 -20.60
CA PRO A 444 10.34 -1.61 -20.37
C PRO A 444 9.19 -1.58 -19.36
N GLU A 445 9.32 -0.79 -18.30
CA GLU A 445 8.30 -0.66 -17.26
C GLU A 445 7.00 -0.06 -17.79
N ASN A 446 7.11 1.07 -18.48
CA ASN A 446 5.98 1.81 -19.03
C ASN A 446 5.33 1.04 -20.18
N SER A 447 6.13 0.56 -21.13
CA SER A 447 5.67 -0.28 -22.23
C SER A 447 5.00 -1.56 -21.73
N GLY A 448 5.54 -2.19 -20.68
CA GLY A 448 4.95 -3.38 -20.08
C GLY A 448 3.63 -3.11 -19.36
N ALA A 449 3.49 -1.97 -18.69
CA ALA A 449 2.23 -1.53 -18.09
C ALA A 449 1.13 -1.32 -19.14
N LEU A 450 1.44 -0.58 -20.21
CA LEU A 450 0.51 -0.35 -21.32
C LEU A 450 0.10 -1.66 -21.99
N GLU A 451 1.04 -2.57 -22.21
CA GLU A 451 0.72 -3.84 -22.85
C GLU A 451 -0.23 -4.69 -21.99
N ARG A 452 0.00 -4.75 -20.67
CA ARG A 452 -0.92 -5.45 -19.77
C ARG A 452 -2.32 -4.82 -19.78
N ALA A 453 -2.41 -3.51 -19.72
CA ALA A 453 -3.69 -2.79 -19.78
C ALA A 453 -4.41 -3.03 -21.11
N TYR A 454 -3.66 -3.02 -22.23
CA TYR A 454 -4.18 -3.32 -23.56
C TYR A 454 -4.74 -4.75 -23.65
N LEU A 455 -4.00 -5.75 -23.17
CA LEU A 455 -4.44 -7.15 -23.17
C LEU A 455 -5.60 -7.41 -22.19
N ALA A 456 -5.73 -6.60 -21.13
CA ALA A 456 -6.87 -6.64 -20.22
C ALA A 456 -8.13 -5.99 -20.83
N GLY A 457 -8.02 -5.35 -22.00
CA GLY A 457 -9.13 -4.66 -22.67
C GLY A 457 -9.45 -3.28 -22.09
N SER A 458 -8.52 -2.68 -21.34
CA SER A 458 -8.66 -1.32 -20.81
C SER A 458 -8.77 -0.31 -21.96
N ASN A 459 -9.63 0.70 -21.80
CA ASN A 459 -9.76 1.79 -22.78
C ASN A 459 -8.64 2.83 -22.62
N THR A 460 -8.31 3.13 -21.37
CA THR A 460 -7.32 4.12 -20.97
C THR A 460 -6.43 3.54 -19.88
N GLU A 461 -5.20 4.02 -19.81
CA GLU A 461 -4.23 3.71 -18.76
C GLU A 461 -3.46 4.99 -18.40
N THR A 462 -3.19 5.23 -17.13
CA THR A 462 -2.46 6.42 -16.67
C THR A 462 -1.06 6.03 -16.23
N LEU A 463 -0.05 6.69 -16.79
CA LEU A 463 1.35 6.51 -16.42
C LEU A 463 1.88 7.76 -15.72
N LYS A 464 2.79 7.56 -14.76
CA LYS A 464 3.55 8.65 -14.12
C LYS A 464 4.95 8.68 -14.71
N LEU A 465 5.21 9.62 -15.63
CA LEU A 465 6.52 9.80 -16.26
C LEU A 465 7.12 11.12 -15.81
N ASN A 466 8.35 11.08 -15.26
CA ASN A 466 9.08 12.27 -14.81
C ASN A 466 8.25 13.21 -13.91
N GLY A 467 7.39 12.65 -13.05
CA GLY A 467 6.53 13.41 -12.14
C GLY A 467 5.26 14.02 -12.77
N SER A 468 4.98 13.74 -14.04
CA SER A 468 3.75 14.14 -14.73
C SER A 468 2.87 12.93 -15.02
N GLU A 469 1.55 13.09 -14.90
CA GLU A 469 0.59 12.07 -15.29
C GLU A 469 0.26 12.18 -16.78
N ILE A 470 0.32 11.04 -17.46
CA ILE A 470 0.02 10.90 -18.88
C ILE A 470 -1.13 9.90 -19.02
N GLU A 471 -2.22 10.34 -19.63
CA GLU A 471 -3.36 9.48 -19.94
C GLU A 471 -3.18 8.88 -21.34
N VAL A 472 -3.06 7.56 -21.42
CA VAL A 472 -2.92 6.83 -22.68
C VAL A 472 -4.25 6.20 -23.06
N ASN A 473 -4.82 6.63 -24.19
CA ASN A 473 -5.96 5.98 -24.82
C ASN A 473 -5.50 4.81 -25.70
N LEU A 474 -5.68 3.59 -25.19
CA LEU A 474 -5.20 2.36 -25.81
C LEU A 474 -5.98 1.97 -27.08
N LYS A 475 -7.22 2.46 -27.24
CA LYS A 475 -8.04 2.23 -28.44
C LYS A 475 -7.71 3.18 -29.58
N LYS A 476 -7.49 4.45 -29.25
CA LYS A 476 -7.11 5.49 -30.24
C LYS A 476 -5.61 5.51 -30.52
N LEU A 477 -4.82 4.85 -29.67
CA LEU A 477 -3.34 4.92 -29.68
C LEU A 477 -2.87 6.37 -29.57
N GLU A 478 -3.35 7.08 -28.54
CA GLU A 478 -3.06 8.48 -28.27
C GLU A 478 -2.64 8.68 -26.81
N ALA A 479 -1.56 9.42 -26.56
CA ALA A 479 -1.12 9.84 -25.24
C ALA A 479 -1.48 11.31 -25.04
N LYS A 480 -2.19 11.63 -23.97
CA LYS A 480 -2.54 12.99 -23.59
C LYS A 480 -1.81 13.39 -22.33
N ILE A 481 -1.07 14.49 -22.41
CA ILE A 481 -0.39 15.09 -21.25
C ILE A 481 -1.24 16.21 -20.65
N LEU A 482 -0.90 16.63 -19.43
CA LEU A 482 -1.64 17.65 -18.64
C LEU A 482 -1.83 18.99 -19.37
N SER A 483 -0.95 19.36 -20.30
CA SER A 483 -1.08 20.57 -21.13
C SER A 483 -2.20 20.49 -22.17
N GLY A 484 -2.85 19.32 -22.31
CA GLY A 484 -3.89 19.07 -23.31
C GLY A 484 -3.36 18.66 -24.67
N MET A 485 -2.03 18.68 -24.87
CA MET A 485 -1.39 18.15 -26.09
C MET A 485 -1.59 16.63 -26.17
N SER A 486 -1.91 16.16 -27.37
CA SER A 486 -2.11 14.75 -27.68
C SER A 486 -1.04 14.30 -28.68
N TYR A 487 -0.41 13.18 -28.38
CA TYR A 487 0.63 12.57 -29.20
C TYR A 487 0.19 11.20 -29.66
N ARG A 488 0.54 10.84 -30.89
CA ARG A 488 0.27 9.50 -31.40
C ARG A 488 1.23 8.50 -30.78
N ILE A 489 0.69 7.34 -30.43
CA ILE A 489 1.45 6.20 -29.90
C ILE A 489 1.46 5.09 -30.95
N GLU A 490 2.56 4.34 -30.97
CA GLU A 490 2.73 3.16 -31.80
C GLU A 490 2.92 1.92 -30.92
N ARG A 491 2.19 0.85 -31.25
CA ARG A 491 2.36 -0.47 -30.65
C ARG A 491 2.96 -1.41 -31.70
N SER A 492 4.19 -1.84 -31.48
CA SER A 492 4.93 -2.72 -32.39
C SER A 492 5.06 -4.11 -31.78
N VAL A 493 4.49 -5.13 -32.43
CA VAL A 493 4.62 -6.54 -32.03
C VAL A 493 5.59 -7.24 -32.97
N PHE A 494 6.66 -7.80 -32.42
CA PHE A 494 7.72 -8.47 -33.18
C PHE A 494 7.48 -9.98 -33.31
N LYS A 495 6.71 -10.57 -32.39
CA LYS A 495 6.35 -11.99 -32.39
C LYS A 495 5.11 -12.22 -31.53
N ASP A 496 4.32 -13.25 -31.81
CA ASP A 496 3.22 -13.67 -30.94
C ASP A 496 3.72 -14.13 -29.56
N TYR A 497 2.98 -13.77 -28.52
CA TYR A 497 3.32 -14.11 -27.14
C TYR A 497 2.07 -14.30 -26.26
N SER A 498 2.30 -14.89 -25.08
CA SER A 498 1.33 -14.97 -23.99
C SER A 498 2.03 -14.59 -22.69
N LEU A 499 1.39 -13.75 -21.90
CA LEU A 499 1.88 -13.34 -20.58
C LEU A 499 1.63 -14.40 -19.49
N LYS A 500 0.78 -15.39 -19.76
CA LYS A 500 0.41 -16.41 -18.78
C LYS A 500 1.35 -17.60 -18.88
N PHE A 501 2.10 -17.86 -17.80
CA PHE A 501 2.71 -19.16 -17.59
C PHE A 501 1.68 -20.15 -17.04
N GLN A 502 1.96 -21.45 -17.20
CA GLN A 502 1.09 -22.53 -16.74
C GLN A 502 1.92 -23.61 -16.04
N ARG A 503 1.32 -24.19 -14.99
CA ARG A 503 1.78 -25.43 -14.36
C ARG A 503 0.71 -26.49 -14.54
N THR A 504 1.09 -27.62 -15.12
CA THR A 504 0.17 -28.72 -15.39
C THR A 504 0.68 -29.97 -14.70
N VAL A 505 -0.13 -30.54 -13.80
CA VAL A 505 0.20 -31.82 -13.15
C VAL A 505 0.22 -32.92 -14.20
N ILE A 506 1.28 -33.73 -14.22
CA ILE A 506 1.44 -34.83 -15.17
C ILE A 506 1.41 -36.20 -14.47
N ASN A 507 0.94 -37.23 -15.17
CA ASN A 507 0.88 -38.59 -14.64
C ASN A 507 2.28 -39.24 -14.64
N PRO A 508 2.82 -39.66 -13.48
CA PRO A 508 4.15 -40.28 -13.39
C PRO A 508 4.30 -41.62 -14.11
N GLN A 509 3.21 -42.27 -14.52
CA GLN A 509 3.26 -43.61 -15.13
C GLN A 509 3.56 -43.66 -16.64
N SER A 510 3.71 -42.51 -17.32
CA SER A 510 4.13 -42.49 -18.73
C SER A 510 5.56 -43.03 -18.91
N THR A 511 5.84 -43.71 -20.02
CA THR A 511 7.16 -44.35 -20.29
C THR A 511 8.34 -43.37 -20.18
N ASP A 512 8.20 -42.14 -20.71
CA ASP A 512 9.18 -41.05 -20.59
C ASP A 512 9.48 -40.61 -19.15
N GLN A 513 8.58 -40.89 -18.21
CA GLN A 513 8.76 -40.53 -16.81
C GLN A 513 9.39 -41.65 -15.97
N LYS A 514 9.31 -42.91 -16.41
CA LYS A 514 9.96 -44.03 -15.69
C LYS A 514 11.47 -43.87 -15.61
N ASP A 515 12.10 -43.46 -16.71
CA ASP A 515 13.54 -43.21 -16.75
C ASP A 515 13.93 -42.00 -15.88
N ARG A 516 13.07 -40.96 -15.82
CA ARG A 516 13.28 -39.79 -14.96
C ARG A 516 13.16 -40.13 -13.47
N LEU A 517 12.23 -41.01 -13.11
CA LEU A 517 12.02 -41.47 -11.72
C LEU A 517 13.27 -42.13 -11.13
N HIS A 518 14.13 -42.75 -11.94
CA HIS A 518 15.39 -43.34 -11.47
C HIS A 518 16.36 -42.30 -10.88
N SER A 519 16.40 -41.08 -11.41
CA SER A 519 17.26 -39.99 -10.90
C SER A 519 16.84 -39.50 -9.50
N PHE A 520 15.64 -39.85 -9.04
CA PHE A 520 15.09 -39.48 -7.73
C PHE A 520 15.06 -40.66 -6.75
N SER A 521 15.87 -41.71 -7.01
CA SER A 521 15.96 -42.87 -6.12
C SER A 521 16.25 -42.44 -4.67
N GLY A 522 15.41 -42.87 -3.73
CA GLY A 522 15.53 -42.49 -2.32
C GLY A 522 14.63 -41.34 -1.88
N LEU A 523 13.92 -40.69 -2.81
CA LEU A 523 12.89 -39.69 -2.51
C LEU A 523 11.50 -40.20 -2.88
N ASN A 524 10.49 -39.86 -2.08
CA ASN A 524 9.11 -40.18 -2.43
C ASN A 524 8.50 -39.04 -3.26
N ILE A 525 8.29 -39.26 -4.56
CA ILE A 525 7.70 -38.24 -5.43
C ILE A 525 6.19 -38.16 -5.18
N ILE A 526 5.73 -36.98 -4.77
CA ILE A 526 4.33 -36.69 -4.48
C ILE A 526 3.64 -36.13 -5.72
N LYS A 527 4.33 -35.24 -6.45
CA LYS A 527 3.73 -34.48 -7.55
C LYS A 527 4.80 -34.06 -8.56
N ILE A 528 4.44 -34.11 -9.84
CA ILE A 528 5.25 -33.59 -10.94
C ILE A 528 4.39 -32.60 -11.74
N GLU A 529 4.89 -31.39 -11.91
CA GLU A 529 4.23 -30.33 -12.67
C GLU A 529 5.11 -29.93 -13.86
N LYS A 530 4.54 -29.95 -15.06
CA LYS A 530 5.18 -29.36 -16.25
C LYS A 530 5.02 -27.86 -16.20
N VAL A 531 6.13 -27.14 -16.33
CA VAL A 531 6.20 -25.68 -16.36
C VAL A 531 6.23 -25.24 -17.82
N GLN A 532 5.35 -24.32 -18.18
CA GLN A 532 5.29 -23.73 -19.52
C GLN A 532 5.21 -22.22 -19.39
N ASN A 533 6.24 -21.53 -19.90
CA ASN A 533 6.31 -20.08 -19.90
C ASN A 533 6.83 -19.61 -21.27
N PRO A 534 5.94 -19.14 -22.16
CA PRO A 534 6.31 -18.74 -23.52
C PRO A 534 7.36 -17.62 -23.59
N LEU A 535 7.38 -16.71 -22.61
CA LEU A 535 8.38 -15.63 -22.53
C LEU A 535 9.76 -16.22 -22.25
N LEU A 536 9.89 -17.05 -21.21
CA LEU A 536 11.15 -17.71 -20.88
C LEU A 536 11.64 -18.62 -22.01
N GLU A 537 10.74 -19.38 -22.64
CA GLU A 537 11.07 -20.23 -23.78
C GLU A 537 11.63 -19.44 -24.96
N TYR A 538 11.10 -18.24 -25.22
CA TYR A 538 11.59 -17.37 -26.28
C TYR A 538 13.00 -16.86 -26.00
N HIS A 539 13.22 -16.33 -24.79
CA HIS A 539 14.53 -15.82 -24.37
C HIS A 539 15.59 -16.91 -24.31
N PHE A 540 15.23 -18.09 -23.80
CA PHE A 540 16.11 -19.26 -23.80
C PHE A 540 16.53 -19.64 -25.22
N LYS A 541 15.62 -19.65 -26.20
CA LYS A 541 15.94 -19.94 -27.61
C LYS A 541 16.85 -18.88 -28.24
N LEU A 542 16.67 -17.60 -27.91
CA LEU A 542 17.60 -16.55 -28.33
C LEU A 542 18.99 -16.78 -27.74
N LYS A 543 19.06 -17.09 -26.44
CA LYS A 543 20.31 -17.38 -25.75
C LYS A 543 20.99 -18.62 -26.30
N GLN A 544 20.23 -19.66 -26.65
CA GLN A 544 20.74 -20.88 -27.29
C GLN A 544 21.46 -20.59 -28.61
N LYS A 545 20.88 -19.70 -29.45
CA LYS A 545 21.53 -19.27 -30.70
C LYS A 545 22.81 -18.47 -30.43
N GLN A 546 22.79 -17.60 -29.42
CA GLN A 546 23.96 -16.80 -29.04
C GLN A 546 25.13 -17.67 -28.54
N VAL A 547 24.83 -18.61 -27.64
CA VAL A 547 25.84 -19.49 -27.01
C VAL A 547 26.25 -20.64 -27.94
N SER A 548 25.39 -21.01 -28.90
CA SER A 548 25.60 -22.14 -29.82
C SER A 548 25.87 -23.48 -29.08
N ASP A 549 25.13 -23.73 -28.00
CA ASP A 549 25.24 -24.93 -27.16
C ASP A 549 23.98 -25.81 -27.25
N ARG A 550 24.15 -27.10 -26.94
CA ARG A 550 23.04 -28.02 -26.73
C ARG A 550 22.62 -27.97 -25.25
N PRO A 551 21.32 -27.75 -24.96
CA PRO A 551 20.81 -27.75 -23.60
C PRO A 551 21.13 -29.05 -22.86
N LYS A 552 21.46 -28.91 -21.58
CA LYS A 552 21.70 -30.01 -20.65
C LYS A 552 20.58 -30.06 -19.63
N CYS A 553 20.09 -31.25 -19.34
CA CYS A 553 19.17 -31.47 -18.24
C CYS A 553 19.96 -31.38 -16.92
N LEU A 554 19.64 -30.39 -16.09
CA LEU A 554 20.24 -30.20 -14.76
C LEU A 554 19.17 -29.90 -13.71
N TYR A 555 19.53 -30.04 -12.44
CA TYR A 555 18.64 -29.92 -11.30
C TYR A 555 19.04 -28.77 -10.38
N GLN A 556 18.04 -28.10 -9.81
CA GLN A 556 18.23 -27.16 -8.71
C GLN A 556 17.11 -27.35 -7.68
N ARG A 557 17.49 -27.48 -6.40
CA ARG A 557 16.53 -27.39 -5.29
C ARG A 557 16.21 -25.93 -5.04
N VAL A 558 14.95 -25.59 -4.86
CA VAL A 558 14.49 -24.20 -4.65
C VAL A 558 13.55 -24.18 -3.44
N PRO A 559 13.67 -23.21 -2.52
CA PRO A 559 12.70 -23.02 -1.43
C PRO A 559 11.28 -22.83 -1.97
N ALA A 560 10.28 -23.35 -1.25
CA ALA A 560 8.86 -23.34 -1.62
C ALA A 560 8.38 -21.93 -2.01
N GLN A 561 8.81 -20.92 -1.26
CA GLN A 561 8.47 -19.51 -1.46
C GLN A 561 8.92 -18.94 -2.82
N PHE A 562 9.93 -19.52 -3.46
CA PHE A 562 10.49 -19.04 -4.74
C PHE A 562 10.08 -19.90 -5.94
N CYS A 563 9.37 -21.01 -5.74
CA CYS A 563 8.93 -21.88 -6.82
C CYS A 563 8.05 -21.16 -7.86
N ASP A 564 7.16 -20.27 -7.41
CA ASP A 564 6.32 -19.48 -8.32
C ASP A 564 7.15 -18.46 -9.12
N LEU A 565 8.10 -17.79 -8.47
CA LEU A 565 9.02 -16.86 -9.12
C LEU A 565 9.87 -17.54 -10.19
N VAL A 566 10.38 -18.74 -9.94
CA VAL A 566 11.12 -19.51 -10.96
C VAL A 566 10.24 -19.81 -12.17
N CYS A 567 8.96 -20.16 -11.96
CA CYS A 567 8.02 -20.41 -13.06
C CYS A 567 7.67 -19.14 -13.84
N ARG A 568 7.62 -17.99 -13.16
CA ARG A 568 7.20 -16.70 -13.70
C ARG A 568 8.34 -15.97 -14.43
N VAL A 569 9.51 -15.89 -13.82
CA VAL A 569 10.65 -15.07 -14.31
C VAL A 569 11.97 -15.84 -14.46
N GLY A 570 11.94 -17.17 -14.32
CA GLY A 570 13.12 -18.01 -14.52
C GLY A 570 14.02 -18.05 -13.30
N PHE A 571 15.17 -18.71 -13.42
CA PHE A 571 16.11 -18.89 -12.32
C PHE A 571 16.89 -17.62 -12.02
N GLN A 572 17.08 -17.32 -10.73
CA GLN A 572 17.88 -16.18 -10.26
C GLN A 572 18.88 -16.64 -9.21
N ARG A 573 20.05 -15.97 -9.17
CA ARG A 573 21.18 -16.37 -8.29
C ARG A 573 20.87 -16.31 -6.80
N PHE A 574 19.84 -15.55 -6.44
CA PHE A 574 19.47 -15.26 -5.07
C PHE A 574 18.28 -16.08 -4.55
N TYR A 575 17.64 -16.91 -5.39
CA TYR A 575 16.55 -17.79 -4.92
C TYR A 575 17.06 -18.99 -4.14
N SER A 576 18.19 -19.57 -4.57
CA SER A 576 18.75 -20.77 -3.96
C SER A 576 20.28 -20.74 -4.01
N PRO A 577 20.91 -19.72 -3.40
CA PRO A 577 22.37 -19.69 -3.30
C PRO A 577 22.84 -20.91 -2.49
N PRO A 578 23.94 -21.58 -2.89
CA PRO A 578 24.57 -22.58 -2.02
C PRO A 578 25.17 -21.91 -0.78
N GLN A 579 25.34 -22.67 0.30
CA GLN A 579 25.95 -22.17 1.54
C GLN A 579 27.34 -21.59 1.30
N ASP A 580 28.13 -22.26 0.45
CA ASP A 580 29.43 -21.76 0.01
C ASP A 580 29.38 -21.51 -1.51
N GLN A 581 29.54 -20.26 -1.95
CA GLN A 581 29.62 -19.91 -3.38
C GLN A 581 31.01 -20.20 -3.96
N LYS A 582 31.49 -21.44 -3.82
CA LYS A 582 32.87 -21.88 -4.13
C LYS A 582 33.32 -21.59 -5.56
N TYR A 583 32.38 -21.46 -6.49
CA TYR A 583 32.67 -21.37 -7.91
C TYR A 583 32.25 -20.02 -8.52
N GLY A 584 31.76 -19.08 -7.69
CA GLY A 584 31.38 -17.73 -8.09
C GLY A 584 29.92 -17.37 -7.77
N ALA A 585 29.59 -16.08 -7.89
CA ALA A 585 28.29 -15.49 -7.58
C ALA A 585 27.27 -15.64 -8.73
N GLY A 586 27.03 -16.88 -9.15
CA GLY A 586 26.09 -17.25 -10.21
C GLY A 586 24.94 -18.16 -9.75
N ILE A 587 24.25 -18.77 -10.71
CA ILE A 587 23.12 -19.69 -10.49
C ILE A 587 23.64 -21.12 -10.57
N TYR A 588 23.49 -21.86 -9.48
CA TYR A 588 24.04 -23.21 -9.32
C TYR A 588 23.05 -24.27 -9.79
N PHE A 589 23.54 -25.18 -10.62
CA PHE A 589 22.83 -26.36 -11.09
C PHE A 589 23.69 -27.61 -10.89
N SER A 590 23.03 -28.75 -10.74
CA SER A 590 23.67 -30.04 -10.55
C SER A 590 23.25 -31.07 -11.60
N HIS A 591 24.17 -31.95 -11.98
CA HIS A 591 23.85 -33.14 -12.76
C HIS A 591 23.06 -34.20 -11.97
N SER A 592 23.18 -34.22 -10.63
CA SER A 592 22.51 -35.17 -9.75
C SER A 592 21.51 -34.49 -8.81
N VAL A 593 20.38 -35.15 -8.58
CA VAL A 593 19.32 -34.72 -7.65
C VAL A 593 19.86 -34.64 -6.22
N ASP A 594 20.71 -35.57 -5.81
CA ASP A 594 21.32 -35.60 -4.48
C ASP A 594 22.21 -34.38 -4.20
N THR A 595 23.04 -33.99 -5.18
CA THR A 595 23.89 -32.80 -5.03
C THR A 595 23.04 -31.53 -5.03
N ALA A 596 22.00 -31.44 -5.89
CA ALA A 596 21.05 -30.32 -5.85
C ALA A 596 20.35 -30.22 -4.48
N ARG A 597 19.96 -31.35 -3.88
CA ARG A 597 19.31 -31.41 -2.57
C ARG A 597 20.19 -30.85 -1.45
N LYS A 598 21.47 -31.24 -1.44
CA LYS A 598 22.48 -30.83 -0.44
C LYS A 598 22.85 -29.35 -0.57
N GLN A 599 22.98 -28.83 -1.79
CA GLN A 599 23.41 -27.44 -2.02
C GLN A 599 22.48 -26.40 -1.36
N ALA A 600 21.17 -26.63 -1.38
CA ALA A 600 20.17 -25.72 -0.81
C ALA A 600 19.57 -26.19 0.53
N GLU A 601 20.14 -27.22 1.18
CA GLU A 601 19.56 -27.83 2.37
C GLU A 601 19.44 -26.86 3.56
N HIS A 602 20.41 -25.95 3.69
CA HIS A 602 20.43 -24.93 4.73
C HIS A 602 19.29 -23.89 4.62
N LEU A 603 18.72 -23.68 3.42
CA LEU A 603 17.64 -22.71 3.18
C LEU A 603 16.25 -23.29 3.46
N CYS A 604 16.13 -24.62 3.49
CA CYS A 604 14.85 -25.33 3.44
C CYS A 604 14.63 -26.23 4.67
N GLN A 605 15.27 -25.93 5.81
CA GLN A 605 15.24 -26.79 7.00
C GLN A 605 13.86 -26.91 7.65
N GLU A 606 12.99 -25.90 7.50
CA GLU A 606 11.65 -25.87 8.08
C GLU A 606 10.55 -26.40 7.11
N GLU A 607 10.89 -26.72 5.86
CA GLU A 607 9.95 -27.19 4.82
C GLU A 607 9.58 -28.68 5.03
N GLU A 608 8.32 -29.04 4.76
CA GLU A 608 7.87 -30.44 4.77
C GLU A 608 8.22 -31.17 3.47
N TYR A 609 8.21 -30.44 2.36
CA TYR A 609 8.47 -30.99 1.03
C TYR A 609 9.79 -30.49 0.45
N ILE A 610 10.37 -31.30 -0.42
CA ILE A 610 11.57 -30.94 -1.20
C ILE A 610 11.11 -30.57 -2.61
N TYR A 611 11.40 -29.35 -3.03
CA TYR A 611 11.05 -28.82 -4.35
C TYR A 611 12.29 -28.79 -5.24
N ILE A 612 12.27 -29.57 -6.32
CA ILE A 612 13.38 -29.70 -7.26
C ILE A 612 12.90 -29.33 -8.64
N PHE A 613 13.56 -28.36 -9.26
CA PHE A 613 13.37 -28.08 -10.67
C PHE A 613 14.28 -28.94 -11.52
N GLU A 614 13.70 -29.54 -12.55
CA GLU A 614 14.43 -30.01 -13.72
C GLU A 614 14.44 -28.89 -14.77
N ALA A 615 15.64 -28.51 -15.21
CA ALA A 615 15.86 -27.40 -16.11
C ALA A 615 16.68 -27.80 -17.33
N GLN A 616 16.42 -27.13 -18.45
CA GLN A 616 17.32 -27.11 -19.61
C GLN A 616 18.31 -25.98 -19.42
N VAL A 617 19.61 -26.28 -19.42
CA VAL A 617 20.67 -25.30 -19.11
C VAL A 617 21.73 -25.27 -20.22
N LEU A 618 22.05 -24.07 -20.68
CA LEU A 618 23.10 -23.76 -21.65
C LEU A 618 24.39 -23.42 -20.90
N THR A 619 25.41 -24.24 -21.08
CA THR A 619 26.70 -24.04 -20.39
C THR A 619 27.77 -23.43 -21.30
N GLY A 620 27.62 -23.56 -22.61
CA GLY A 620 28.54 -23.04 -23.60
C GLY A 620 30.00 -23.42 -23.34
N LYS A 621 30.89 -22.47 -23.62
CA LYS A 621 32.30 -22.55 -23.24
C LYS A 621 32.40 -22.34 -21.74
N ALA A 622 32.93 -23.32 -21.05
CA ALA A 622 33.01 -23.31 -19.59
C ALA A 622 34.46 -23.43 -19.10
N THR A 623 34.78 -22.71 -18.04
CA THR A 623 36.09 -22.74 -17.36
C THR A 623 35.95 -23.16 -15.89
N VAL A 624 37.05 -23.30 -15.16
CA VAL A 624 37.02 -23.61 -13.72
C VAL A 624 36.53 -22.40 -12.93
N GLY A 625 35.60 -22.62 -11.99
CA GLY A 625 35.08 -21.56 -11.13
C GLY A 625 35.98 -21.23 -9.94
N SER A 626 35.83 -20.03 -9.39
CA SER A 626 36.49 -19.58 -8.16
C SER A 626 35.55 -18.66 -7.37
N PRO A 627 35.71 -18.53 -6.04
CA PRO A 627 34.78 -17.77 -5.20
C PRO A 627 34.76 -16.27 -5.52
N ASP A 628 35.84 -15.72 -6.07
CA ASP A 628 35.97 -14.29 -6.39
C ASP A 628 35.22 -13.87 -7.67
N LEU A 629 34.61 -14.81 -8.40
CA LEU A 629 33.95 -14.52 -9.67
C LEU A 629 32.56 -13.93 -9.48
N ILE A 630 32.36 -12.69 -9.92
CA ILE A 630 31.02 -12.07 -10.02
C ILE A 630 30.46 -12.19 -11.43
N VAL A 631 31.34 -12.30 -12.43
CA VAL A 631 31.03 -12.55 -13.85
C VAL A 631 31.96 -13.64 -14.37
N PRO A 632 31.62 -14.31 -15.49
CA PRO A 632 32.53 -15.29 -16.08
C PRO A 632 33.88 -14.68 -16.47
N PRO A 633 34.99 -15.43 -16.40
CA PRO A 633 36.29 -14.95 -16.84
C PRO A 633 36.35 -14.62 -18.33
N ALA A 634 37.34 -13.82 -18.75
CA ALA A 634 37.61 -13.55 -20.15
C ALA A 634 38.08 -14.80 -20.91
N LEU A 635 37.58 -14.98 -22.12
CA LEU A 635 37.97 -15.98 -23.10
C LEU A 635 39.20 -15.48 -23.87
N GLY A 636 40.39 -15.71 -23.31
CA GLY A 636 41.65 -15.30 -23.93
C GLY A 636 42.04 -13.86 -23.57
N ARG A 637 42.46 -13.07 -24.57
CA ARG A 637 43.02 -11.72 -24.37
C ARG A 637 41.99 -10.59 -24.49
N ASP A 638 40.85 -10.85 -25.12
CA ASP A 638 39.79 -9.85 -25.26
C ASP A 638 38.92 -9.85 -23.98
N PRO A 639 38.90 -8.74 -23.22
CA PRO A 639 38.14 -8.67 -21.96
C PRO A 639 36.63 -8.68 -22.18
N PHE A 640 36.13 -8.43 -23.39
CA PHE A 640 34.69 -8.44 -23.70
C PHE A 640 34.19 -9.81 -24.16
N SER A 641 35.10 -10.70 -24.56
CA SER A 641 34.77 -12.09 -24.83
C SER A 641 34.84 -12.84 -23.51
N LEU A 642 33.71 -13.26 -22.94
CA LEU A 642 33.66 -14.00 -21.68
C LEU A 642 33.34 -15.48 -21.92
N TYR A 643 33.73 -16.34 -20.98
CA TYR A 643 33.17 -17.69 -20.89
C TYR A 643 31.66 -17.63 -20.63
N ASP A 644 30.93 -18.67 -21.01
CA ASP A 644 29.46 -18.72 -20.86
C ASP A 644 29.04 -19.24 -19.48
N SER A 645 29.89 -20.04 -18.85
CA SER A 645 29.65 -20.62 -17.53
C SER A 645 30.96 -21.03 -16.85
N VAL A 646 30.85 -21.48 -15.60
CA VAL A 646 31.95 -22.14 -14.90
C VAL A 646 31.54 -23.51 -14.37
N LYS A 647 32.54 -24.39 -14.26
CA LYS A 647 32.42 -25.74 -13.72
C LYS A 647 32.99 -25.74 -12.31
N GLY A 648 32.25 -26.36 -11.40
CA GLY A 648 32.72 -26.69 -10.07
C GLY A 648 33.33 -28.09 -10.03
N ASP A 649 32.88 -28.87 -9.05
CA ASP A 649 33.10 -30.31 -9.00
C ASP A 649 32.45 -31.05 -10.19
N THR A 650 32.52 -32.38 -10.17
CA THR A 650 32.01 -33.24 -11.26
C THR A 650 30.55 -32.93 -11.61
N ASP A 651 29.74 -32.61 -10.60
CA ASP A 651 28.29 -32.48 -10.71
C ASP A 651 27.81 -31.04 -10.87
N THR A 652 28.60 -30.05 -10.43
CA THR A 652 28.13 -28.66 -10.33
C THR A 652 28.46 -27.81 -11.57
N ARG A 653 27.46 -27.05 -12.04
CA ARG A 653 27.58 -26.04 -13.10
C ARG A 653 27.04 -24.72 -12.58
N VAL A 654 27.71 -23.61 -12.92
CA VAL A 654 27.29 -22.27 -12.51
C VAL A 654 27.18 -21.37 -13.73
N ILE A 655 25.99 -20.82 -13.96
CA ILE A 655 25.71 -19.86 -15.03
C ILE A 655 25.56 -18.45 -14.44
N PHE A 656 25.83 -17.41 -15.24
CA PHE A 656 25.77 -16.01 -14.78
C PHE A 656 24.67 -15.19 -15.48
N ASN A 657 23.93 -15.80 -16.40
CA ASN A 657 22.79 -15.17 -17.07
C ASN A 657 21.55 -16.08 -16.91
N SER A 658 20.48 -15.55 -16.34
CA SER A 658 19.24 -16.29 -16.06
C SER A 658 18.61 -16.93 -17.31
N HIS A 659 18.70 -16.26 -18.47
CA HIS A 659 18.16 -16.77 -19.74
C HIS A 659 18.93 -17.99 -20.30
N GLN A 660 20.04 -18.41 -19.67
CA GLN A 660 20.71 -19.68 -20.00
C GLN A 660 20.01 -20.89 -19.39
N ALA A 661 19.00 -20.71 -18.53
CA ALA A 661 18.25 -21.80 -17.93
C ALA A 661 16.74 -21.65 -18.16
N LEU A 662 16.09 -22.77 -18.47
CA LEU A 662 14.65 -22.84 -18.68
C LEU A 662 14.05 -23.92 -17.76
N PRO A 663 13.16 -23.58 -16.81
CA PRO A 663 12.48 -24.57 -15.98
C PRO A 663 11.52 -25.40 -16.84
N ILE A 664 11.60 -26.73 -16.74
CA ILE A 664 10.72 -27.63 -17.50
C ILE A 664 9.74 -28.36 -16.57
N TYR A 665 10.24 -28.83 -15.42
CA TYR A 665 9.42 -29.51 -14.44
C TYR A 665 9.72 -29.04 -13.03
N LEU A 666 8.67 -28.92 -12.23
CA LEU A 666 8.75 -28.82 -10.78
C LEU A 666 8.36 -30.18 -10.19
N ILE A 667 9.29 -30.81 -9.51
CA ILE A 667 9.09 -32.10 -8.83
C ILE A 667 8.99 -31.82 -7.33
N THR A 668 7.89 -32.23 -6.72
CA THR A 668 7.68 -32.16 -5.27
C THR A 668 7.87 -33.54 -4.67
N CYS A 669 8.83 -33.66 -3.75
CA CYS A 669 9.19 -34.88 -3.05
C CYS A 669 8.93 -34.76 -1.55
N LYS A 670 8.80 -35.90 -0.87
CA LYS A 670 8.78 -36.00 0.58
C LYS A 670 9.87 -36.95 1.09
#